data_AF-A0A7Z9VEA3-F1
#
_entry.id   AF-A0A7Z9VEA3-F1
#
_cell.length_a   1.000
_cell.length_b   1.000
_cell.length_c   1.000
_cell.angle_alpha   90.00
_cell.angle_beta   90.00
_cell.angle_gamma   90.00
#
_symmetry.space_group_name_H-M   'P 1'
#
loop_
_entity.id
_entity.type
_entity.pdbx_description
1 polymer ?
#
loop_
_entity_poly.entity_id
_entity_poly.type
_entity_poly.pdbx_seq_one_letter_code
_entity_poly.pdbx_strand_id
1 'polypeptide(L)'
;MPQLIRTADLPGDAARTLLDLVSCHGNGTWQWKPADADSPQLLVQIEDDRLVDLHRPEHPSVLIRALIDGDSLRAKDRKQLEKQAAEQQTCPGVLCLDAGLFDTNNAAEAIGQVVDGDLMLVLEAGASLWSGPHPQPISSGLLGRVDLGQSLEEAFLRSARRHGLWKSVIDLPLLRDVVAATPQAMRVIQDPDEAAETKALLEASDGLHDIAEIAGARPDRWHALDHLLKLVALGHIETQNAMELFRAGETFFADGQSHQALRRWRRAEEMGLDDFDLGARIGTTCAETGRTAEAQRRLRAHAQRCSDQLRIDAARDAWSNIAIIDPEDPEARKRAIALWQKEPGDDPALCLQLARTLIDVQQADSACQLLDSVGAMIPDPRIHEMHEEAACSAGDPHGSHKARWRRAESLRACGQLEQAAAHYEYLSRQEQPEPLLSLRLTEVAMHRGDTNSARQCCQQALVGPQGDPRILDAETKEALEFLAQAAGAPSDVHRWIADNARRIGDVEREATARHQQCLSHQQEADLVAACEAARRSQLLQPENLEVALQRAHLEEQIGDIRTAISTLEQTLDQLPGGHPREQELIEALLQRDRSSRIALERSVPLTKKGSVQQRSILLRLSLLSVLEGQRCTVSDKPDANQLVGAILSALIDPEENRLSQLEEIVQQLDQQSDPLVQLLREEFCEVDPEHPFLKTTATASAVTEFRRVEVVRTGLGGITEKLRNVQVSDSSPPAQTAANLPEEITPDGGTEETQKGIQTALERLRSLRTVGTDEGKDDPTPDTGSCSPQQANGDLGDAAARLGDLREDQDQP
;
A
#
# COMPACT_ATOMS: atom_id res chain seq x y z
N MET A 1 -40.25 26.53 6.70
CA MET A 1 -39.77 27.27 5.51
C MET A 1 -40.00 26.35 4.31
N PRO A 2 -40.69 26.79 3.24
CA PRO A 2 -40.88 25.96 2.05
C PRO A 2 -39.51 25.61 1.48
N GLN A 3 -39.25 24.32 1.25
CA GLN A 3 -37.97 23.88 0.70
C GLN A 3 -37.89 24.30 -0.77
N LEU A 4 -36.74 24.85 -1.17
CA LEU A 4 -36.42 25.17 -2.56
C LEU A 4 -35.64 24.00 -3.14
N ILE A 5 -36.19 23.36 -4.16
CA ILE A 5 -35.66 22.10 -4.68
C ILE A 5 -35.40 22.25 -6.18
N ARG A 6 -34.12 22.16 -6.58
CA ARG A 6 -33.69 22.22 -7.98
C ARG A 6 -33.92 20.88 -8.69
N THR A 7 -34.34 20.96 -9.95
CA THR A 7 -34.48 19.83 -10.88
C THR A 7 -33.12 19.46 -11.48
N ALA A 8 -33.00 18.30 -12.14
CA ALA A 8 -31.73 17.81 -12.72
C ALA A 8 -31.48 18.31 -14.17
N ASP A 9 -32.11 19.44 -14.52
CA ASP A 9 -31.90 20.22 -15.75
C ASP A 9 -32.24 19.53 -17.09
N LEU A 10 -32.95 18.39 -17.08
CA LEU A 10 -33.41 17.69 -18.29
C LEU A 10 -34.93 17.83 -18.49
N PRO A 11 -35.41 17.79 -19.76
CA PRO A 11 -36.84 17.75 -20.06
C PRO A 11 -37.55 16.62 -19.30
N GLY A 12 -38.74 16.95 -18.77
CA GLY A 12 -39.58 16.03 -18.02
C GLY A 12 -39.19 15.89 -16.55
N ASP A 13 -38.08 16.48 -16.14
CA ASP A 13 -37.50 16.21 -14.82
C ASP A 13 -37.96 17.19 -13.73
N ALA A 14 -38.54 18.32 -14.16
CA ALA A 14 -39.46 19.10 -13.32
C ALA A 14 -40.76 18.35 -12.99
N ALA A 15 -41.37 17.63 -13.93
CA ALA A 15 -42.56 16.82 -13.68
C ALA A 15 -42.27 15.67 -12.72
N ARG A 16 -41.15 14.96 -12.94
CA ARG A 16 -40.66 13.90 -12.04
C ARG A 16 -40.38 14.41 -10.64
N THR A 17 -39.65 15.53 -10.54
CA THR A 17 -39.35 16.15 -9.25
C THR A 17 -40.65 16.49 -8.52
N LEU A 18 -41.68 17.00 -9.19
CA LEU A 18 -42.96 17.28 -8.53
C LEU A 18 -43.61 16.00 -7.97
N LEU A 19 -43.65 14.91 -8.74
CA LEU A 19 -44.20 13.63 -8.28
C LEU A 19 -43.46 13.10 -7.05
N ASP A 20 -42.13 13.14 -7.07
CA ASP A 20 -41.29 12.75 -5.92
C ASP A 20 -41.54 13.63 -4.69
N LEU A 21 -41.75 14.94 -4.90
CA LEU A 21 -42.01 15.86 -3.81
C LEU A 21 -43.38 15.66 -3.18
N VAL A 22 -44.40 15.38 -3.98
CA VAL A 22 -45.76 15.09 -3.50
C VAL A 22 -45.79 13.80 -2.70
N SER A 23 -45.09 12.75 -3.15
CA SER A 23 -45.00 11.48 -2.43
C SER A 23 -44.26 11.62 -1.09
N CYS A 24 -43.21 12.45 -1.03
CA CYS A 24 -42.41 12.63 0.19
C CYS A 24 -42.99 13.66 1.18
N HIS A 25 -43.57 14.76 0.70
CA HIS A 25 -43.97 15.92 1.50
C HIS A 25 -45.47 16.15 1.55
N GLY A 26 -46.24 15.42 0.75
CA GLY A 26 -47.69 15.41 0.74
C GLY A 26 -48.35 16.47 -0.17
N ASN A 27 -49.68 16.51 -0.06
CA ASN A 27 -50.58 17.35 -0.83
C ASN A 27 -50.46 18.84 -0.46
N GLY A 28 -50.89 19.71 -1.38
CA GLY A 28 -50.90 21.17 -1.19
C GLY A 28 -50.59 21.94 -2.47
N THR A 29 -50.32 23.23 -2.33
CA THR A 29 -49.98 24.09 -3.46
C THR A 29 -48.48 24.13 -3.68
N TRP A 30 -48.04 23.72 -4.85
CA TRP A 30 -46.64 23.74 -5.28
C TRP A 30 -46.42 24.85 -6.30
N GLN A 31 -45.35 25.62 -6.10
CA GLN A 31 -44.95 26.68 -7.01
C GLN A 31 -43.71 26.25 -7.80
N TRP A 32 -43.87 26.18 -9.11
CA TRP A 32 -42.81 25.99 -10.09
C TRP A 32 -42.22 27.33 -10.51
N LYS A 33 -40.89 27.42 -10.47
CA LYS A 33 -40.12 28.56 -10.97
C LYS A 33 -39.05 28.05 -11.93
N PRO A 34 -39.14 28.36 -13.24
CA PRO A 34 -38.03 28.09 -14.15
C PRO A 34 -36.78 28.89 -13.74
N ALA A 35 -35.59 28.40 -14.10
CA ALA A 35 -34.33 29.09 -13.80
C ALA A 35 -34.15 30.38 -14.62
N ASP A 36 -34.76 30.44 -15.81
CA ASP A 36 -34.86 31.64 -16.61
C ASP A 36 -35.92 32.59 -16.01
N ALA A 37 -35.49 33.80 -15.66
CA ALA A 37 -36.34 34.79 -15.00
C ALA A 37 -37.48 35.31 -15.88
N ASP A 38 -37.34 35.18 -17.21
CA ASP A 38 -38.36 35.58 -18.19
C ASP A 38 -39.34 34.45 -18.53
N SER A 39 -39.10 33.24 -18.00
CA SER A 39 -39.98 32.08 -18.22
C SER A 39 -41.14 32.06 -17.21
N PRO A 40 -42.35 31.64 -17.65
CA PRO A 40 -43.56 31.80 -16.87
C PRO A 40 -43.60 30.89 -15.65
N GLN A 41 -44.10 31.41 -14.52
CA GLN A 41 -44.31 30.60 -13.31
C GLN A 41 -45.64 29.83 -13.36
N LEU A 42 -45.70 28.69 -12.66
CA LEU A 42 -46.91 27.87 -12.52
C LEU A 42 -47.14 27.49 -11.06
N LEU A 43 -48.38 27.65 -10.60
CA LEU A 43 -48.89 27.10 -9.35
C LEU A 43 -49.70 25.85 -9.68
N VAL A 44 -49.47 24.77 -8.93
CA VAL A 44 -50.17 23.48 -9.07
C VAL A 44 -50.72 23.10 -7.70
N GLN A 45 -52.02 22.85 -7.59
CA GLN A 45 -52.66 22.39 -6.36
C GLN A 45 -53.05 20.93 -6.48
N ILE A 46 -52.67 20.16 -5.47
CA ILE A 46 -52.85 18.72 -5.42
C ILE A 46 -53.58 18.35 -4.14
N GLU A 47 -54.65 17.57 -4.27
CA GLU A 47 -55.43 17.01 -3.16
C GLU A 47 -55.71 15.54 -3.45
N ASP A 48 -55.50 14.67 -2.47
CA ASP A 48 -55.63 13.22 -2.57
C ASP A 48 -54.94 12.63 -3.82
N ASP A 49 -53.71 13.09 -4.10
CA ASP A 49 -52.87 12.70 -5.25
C ASP A 49 -53.46 13.07 -6.63
N ARG A 50 -54.48 13.94 -6.64
CA ARG A 50 -55.13 14.44 -7.85
C ARG A 50 -54.80 15.89 -8.09
N LEU A 51 -54.59 16.22 -9.35
CA LEU A 51 -54.52 17.61 -9.78
C LEU A 51 -55.91 18.24 -9.63
N VAL A 52 -56.06 19.24 -8.76
CA VAL A 52 -57.36 19.87 -8.50
C VAL A 52 -57.46 21.32 -8.98
N ASP A 53 -56.33 22.02 -9.05
CA ASP A 53 -56.28 23.39 -9.59
C ASP A 53 -54.87 23.70 -10.12
N LEU A 54 -54.76 24.64 -11.04
CA LEU A 54 -53.51 25.21 -11.52
C LEU A 54 -53.71 26.66 -11.95
N HIS A 55 -52.65 27.47 -11.81
CA HIS A 55 -52.70 28.87 -12.18
C HIS A 55 -51.33 29.41 -12.58
N ARG A 56 -51.31 30.22 -13.65
CA ARG A 56 -50.15 31.02 -14.05
C ARG A 56 -50.36 32.44 -13.56
N PRO A 57 -49.55 32.94 -12.60
CA PRO A 57 -49.74 34.28 -12.00
C PRO A 57 -49.76 35.43 -13.02
N GLU A 58 -49.08 35.26 -14.16
CA GLU A 58 -48.98 36.26 -15.23
C GLU A 58 -50.18 36.30 -16.17
N HIS A 59 -51.11 35.34 -16.06
CA HIS A 59 -52.25 35.18 -16.95
C HIS A 59 -53.59 35.17 -16.20
N PRO A 60 -54.70 35.46 -16.90
CA PRO A 60 -56.04 35.17 -16.37
C PRO A 60 -56.18 33.69 -15.97
N SER A 61 -57.12 33.41 -15.07
CA SER A 61 -57.42 32.05 -14.62
C SER A 61 -57.70 31.10 -15.80
N VAL A 62 -57.49 29.79 -15.58
CA VAL A 62 -57.68 28.76 -16.61
C VAL A 62 -59.08 28.86 -17.24
N LEU A 63 -60.11 29.08 -16.43
CA LEU A 63 -61.48 29.20 -16.90
C LEU A 63 -61.73 30.43 -17.78
N ILE A 64 -61.07 31.56 -17.51
CA ILE A 64 -61.17 32.74 -18.37
C ILE A 64 -60.49 32.47 -19.71
N ARG A 65 -59.27 31.91 -19.69
CA ARG A 65 -58.53 31.57 -20.90
C ARG A 65 -59.26 30.55 -21.78
N ALA A 66 -59.91 29.56 -21.18
CA ALA A 66 -60.60 28.49 -21.90
C ALA A 66 -61.98 28.91 -22.44
N LEU A 67 -62.78 29.63 -21.65
CA LEU A 67 -64.21 29.84 -21.94
C LEU A 67 -64.54 31.26 -22.40
N ILE A 68 -63.67 32.24 -22.17
CA ILE A 68 -63.99 33.67 -22.37
C ILE A 68 -63.05 34.33 -23.37
N ASP A 69 -61.76 34.02 -23.31
CA ASP A 69 -60.76 34.60 -24.21
C ASP A 69 -60.77 33.98 -25.63
N GLY A 70 -61.45 32.86 -25.83
CA GLY A 70 -61.69 32.28 -27.15
C GLY A 70 -62.82 32.95 -27.94
N ASP A 71 -62.93 32.63 -29.24
CA ASP A 71 -64.01 33.10 -30.13
C ASP A 71 -65.40 32.52 -29.80
N SER A 72 -65.52 31.78 -28.69
CA SER A 72 -66.68 30.98 -28.31
C SER A 72 -67.86 31.82 -27.79
N LEU A 73 -67.64 33.09 -27.41
CA LEU A 73 -68.68 34.01 -26.93
C LEU A 73 -68.70 35.31 -27.72
N ARG A 74 -69.89 35.90 -27.91
CA ARG A 74 -70.02 37.22 -28.52
C ARG A 74 -69.43 38.27 -27.56
N ALA A 75 -68.77 39.29 -28.10
CA ALA A 75 -68.12 40.34 -27.32
C ALA A 75 -69.05 41.09 -26.34
N LYS A 76 -70.37 41.13 -26.59
CA LYS A 76 -71.36 41.72 -25.68
C LYS A 76 -71.62 40.84 -24.47
N ASP A 77 -71.74 39.54 -24.68
CA ASP A 77 -72.05 38.54 -23.65
C ASP A 77 -70.84 38.39 -22.71
N ARG A 78 -69.63 38.41 -23.27
CA ARG A 78 -68.36 38.48 -22.52
C ARG A 78 -68.31 39.67 -21.55
N LYS A 79 -68.56 40.89 -22.03
CA LYS A 79 -68.54 42.10 -21.18
C LYS A 79 -69.61 42.09 -20.10
N GLN A 80 -70.75 41.46 -20.37
CA GLN A 80 -71.82 41.31 -19.37
C GLN A 80 -71.43 40.32 -18.27
N LEU A 81 -70.81 39.20 -18.64
CA LEU A 81 -70.31 38.19 -17.69
C LEU A 81 -69.16 38.72 -16.85
N GLU A 82 -68.20 39.45 -17.45
CA GLU A 82 -67.11 40.12 -16.72
C GLU A 82 -67.65 41.13 -15.68
N LYS A 83 -68.70 41.88 -16.03
CA LYS A 83 -69.34 42.83 -15.10
C LYS A 83 -70.06 42.11 -13.96
N GLN A 84 -70.83 41.06 -14.26
CA GLN A 84 -71.53 40.26 -13.25
C GLN A 84 -70.56 39.55 -12.29
N ALA A 85 -69.45 39.04 -12.82
CA ALA A 85 -68.38 38.43 -12.04
C ALA A 85 -67.71 39.44 -11.09
N ALA A 86 -67.47 40.67 -11.54
CA ALA A 86 -66.94 41.73 -10.70
C ALA A 86 -67.91 42.13 -9.57
N GLU A 87 -69.22 42.15 -9.83
CA GLU A 87 -70.26 42.41 -8.82
C GLU A 87 -70.36 41.28 -7.78
N GLN A 88 -70.14 40.03 -8.19
CA GLN A 88 -70.20 38.85 -7.33
C GLN A 88 -68.85 38.46 -6.70
N GLN A 89 -67.76 39.15 -7.06
CA GLN A 89 -66.39 38.81 -6.66
C GLN A 89 -66.01 37.35 -7.01
N THR A 90 -66.44 36.86 -8.17
CA THR A 90 -66.17 35.50 -8.66
C THR A 90 -65.40 35.52 -9.98
N CYS A 91 -64.81 34.38 -10.34
CA CYS A 91 -64.19 34.21 -11.64
C CYS A 91 -65.29 34.17 -12.73
N PRO A 92 -65.23 35.02 -13.79
CA PRO A 92 -66.25 35.04 -14.83
C PRO A 92 -66.43 33.70 -15.54
N GLY A 93 -65.38 32.87 -15.62
CA GLY A 93 -65.45 31.53 -16.19
C GLY A 93 -66.28 30.55 -15.34
N VAL A 94 -66.33 30.74 -14.01
CA VAL A 94 -67.22 29.96 -13.13
C VAL A 94 -68.68 30.27 -13.43
N LEU A 95 -69.01 31.54 -13.66
CA LEU A 95 -70.37 31.94 -14.07
C LEU A 95 -70.77 31.33 -15.41
N CYS A 96 -69.82 31.13 -16.33
CA CYS A 96 -70.08 30.47 -17.62
C CYS A 96 -70.47 28.99 -17.44
N LEU A 97 -69.80 28.29 -16.53
CA LEU A 97 -70.11 26.89 -16.20
C LEU A 97 -71.45 26.78 -15.47
N ASP A 98 -71.68 27.64 -14.46
CA ASP A 98 -72.90 27.63 -13.65
C ASP A 98 -74.15 28.00 -14.46
N ALA A 99 -74.00 28.87 -15.46
CA ALA A 99 -75.07 29.23 -16.38
C ALA A 99 -75.30 28.22 -17.52
N GLY A 100 -74.44 27.18 -17.64
CA GLY A 100 -74.55 26.15 -18.68
C GLY A 100 -74.43 26.69 -20.10
N LEU A 101 -73.59 27.71 -20.32
CA LEU A 101 -73.47 28.40 -21.62
C LEU A 101 -72.75 27.57 -22.69
N PHE A 102 -72.08 26.49 -22.30
CA PHE A 102 -71.33 25.60 -23.17
C PHE A 102 -71.79 24.15 -23.00
N ASP A 103 -71.68 23.37 -24.06
CA ASP A 103 -71.79 21.91 -23.95
C ASP A 103 -70.69 21.37 -23.05
N THR A 104 -71.00 20.40 -22.20
CA THR A 104 -70.09 19.88 -21.18
C THR A 104 -68.82 19.29 -21.80
N ASN A 105 -68.94 18.63 -22.95
CA ASN A 105 -67.80 18.03 -23.64
C ASN A 105 -66.89 19.10 -24.26
N ASN A 106 -67.49 20.12 -24.90
CA ASN A 106 -66.72 21.22 -25.50
C ASN A 106 -66.03 22.08 -24.43
N ALA A 107 -66.71 22.33 -23.29
CA ALA A 107 -66.12 23.03 -22.15
C ALA A 107 -64.96 22.22 -21.54
N ALA A 108 -65.15 20.92 -21.34
CA ALA A 108 -64.10 20.03 -20.83
C ALA A 108 -62.90 19.98 -21.78
N GLU A 109 -63.11 19.92 -23.10
CA GLU A 109 -62.03 19.92 -24.08
C GLU A 109 -61.27 21.24 -24.08
N ALA A 110 -61.96 22.39 -24.06
CA ALA A 110 -61.34 23.71 -24.03
C ALA A 110 -60.55 23.95 -22.73
N ILE A 111 -61.09 23.52 -21.58
CA ILE A 111 -60.38 23.59 -20.29
C ILE A 111 -59.16 22.67 -20.33
N GLY A 112 -59.33 21.42 -20.79
CA GLY A 112 -58.26 20.45 -20.95
C GLY A 112 -57.12 20.97 -21.83
N GLN A 113 -57.42 21.66 -22.94
CA GLN A 113 -56.42 22.30 -23.80
C GLN A 113 -55.54 23.29 -23.06
N VAL A 114 -56.12 24.16 -22.23
CA VAL A 114 -55.37 25.15 -21.46
C VAL A 114 -54.54 24.47 -20.37
N VAL A 115 -55.12 23.49 -19.68
CA VAL A 115 -54.40 22.73 -18.64
C VAL A 115 -53.22 21.95 -19.23
N ASP A 116 -53.44 21.21 -20.32
CA ASP A 116 -52.40 20.44 -20.99
C ASP A 116 -51.27 21.34 -21.49
N GLY A 117 -51.60 22.53 -22.02
CA GLY A 117 -50.63 23.53 -22.46
C GLY A 117 -49.81 24.15 -21.32
N ASP A 118 -50.41 24.34 -20.14
CA ASP A 118 -49.67 24.82 -18.97
C ASP A 118 -48.77 23.71 -18.37
N LEU A 119 -49.23 22.46 -18.33
CA LEU A 119 -48.41 21.31 -17.89
C LEU A 119 -47.28 20.99 -18.87
N MET A 120 -47.47 21.27 -20.17
CA MET A 120 -46.42 21.11 -21.18
C MET A 120 -45.18 21.95 -20.85
N LEU A 121 -45.35 23.15 -20.29
CA LEU A 121 -44.23 24.00 -19.85
C LEU A 121 -43.37 23.31 -18.78
N VAL A 122 -44.00 22.54 -17.89
CA VAL A 122 -43.30 21.74 -16.87
C VAL A 122 -42.61 20.53 -17.49
N LEU A 123 -43.21 19.91 -18.51
CA LEU A 123 -42.64 18.75 -19.21
C LEU A 123 -41.45 19.13 -20.11
N GLU A 124 -41.40 20.34 -20.64
CA GLU A 124 -40.28 20.84 -21.44
C GLU A 124 -39.24 21.60 -20.61
N ALA A 125 -39.54 21.89 -19.34
CA ALA A 125 -38.64 22.55 -18.43
C ALA A 125 -37.31 21.81 -18.30
N GLY A 126 -36.21 22.54 -18.52
CA GLY A 126 -34.87 22.13 -18.10
C GLY A 126 -34.64 22.50 -16.64
N ALA A 127 -33.66 23.36 -16.39
CA ALA A 127 -33.34 23.83 -15.05
C ALA A 127 -34.50 24.61 -14.41
N SER A 128 -35.00 24.12 -13.28
CA SER A 128 -36.10 24.76 -12.57
C SER A 128 -36.12 24.41 -11.09
N LEU A 129 -36.99 25.10 -10.36
CA LEU A 129 -37.12 25.05 -8.92
C LEU A 129 -38.58 24.81 -8.54
N TRP A 130 -38.79 23.88 -7.62
CA TRP A 130 -40.07 23.73 -6.93
C TRP A 130 -39.98 24.32 -5.52
N SER A 131 -41.08 24.91 -5.07
CA SER A 131 -41.25 25.33 -3.68
C SER A 131 -42.66 24.99 -3.18
N GLY A 132 -42.75 24.39 -2.00
CA GLY A 132 -44.01 23.93 -1.41
C GLY A 132 -43.79 22.83 -0.38
N PRO A 133 -44.88 22.20 0.10
CA PRO A 133 -46.27 22.59 -0.14
C PRO A 133 -46.62 23.88 0.61
N HIS A 134 -47.31 24.80 -0.08
CA HIS A 134 -47.86 26.02 0.52
C HIS A 134 -49.31 25.76 0.98
N PRO A 135 -49.73 26.28 2.14
CA PRO A 135 -51.07 26.04 2.68
C PRO A 135 -52.18 26.86 2.00
N GLN A 136 -51.84 27.82 1.13
CA GLN A 136 -52.81 28.67 0.46
C GLN A 136 -53.33 27.98 -0.81
N PRO A 137 -54.65 27.73 -0.94
CA PRO A 137 -55.22 27.13 -2.13
C PRO A 137 -55.17 28.11 -3.30
N ILE A 138 -55.12 27.56 -4.51
CA ILE A 138 -55.31 28.31 -5.75
C ILE A 138 -56.80 28.64 -5.87
N SER A 139 -57.11 29.89 -6.19
CA SER A 139 -58.49 30.35 -6.39
C SER A 139 -58.76 30.62 -7.88
N SER A 140 -58.41 29.69 -8.77
CA SER A 140 -58.63 29.88 -10.22
C SER A 140 -60.09 29.64 -10.61
N GLY A 141 -60.82 28.91 -9.76
CA GLY A 141 -62.22 28.53 -9.93
C GLY A 141 -62.42 27.11 -10.45
N LEU A 142 -61.34 26.34 -10.66
CA LEU A 142 -61.42 24.92 -11.06
C LEU A 142 -61.84 24.02 -9.89
N LEU A 143 -61.27 24.25 -8.71
CA LEU A 143 -61.49 23.44 -7.52
C LEU A 143 -62.99 23.25 -7.20
N GLY A 144 -63.44 21.99 -7.12
CA GLY A 144 -64.81 21.62 -6.79
C GLY A 144 -65.86 21.88 -7.89
N ARG A 145 -65.46 22.39 -9.06
CA ARG A 145 -66.36 22.69 -10.20
C ARG A 145 -66.00 21.90 -11.45
N VAL A 146 -64.72 21.66 -11.67
CA VAL A 146 -64.20 20.85 -12.77
C VAL A 146 -63.47 19.66 -12.17
N ASP A 147 -63.93 18.46 -12.49
CA ASP A 147 -63.16 17.26 -12.18
C ASP A 147 -62.07 17.10 -13.25
N LEU A 148 -60.83 17.40 -12.88
CA LEU A 148 -59.68 17.12 -13.75
C LEU A 148 -59.40 15.61 -13.83
N GLY A 149 -60.02 14.82 -12.93
CA GLY A 149 -60.27 13.38 -13.07
C GLY A 149 -59.05 12.46 -13.03
N GLN A 150 -57.86 13.01 -12.82
CA GLN A 150 -56.60 12.35 -13.10
C GLN A 150 -55.64 12.47 -11.92
N SER A 151 -54.86 11.41 -11.70
CA SER A 151 -53.65 11.54 -10.90
C SER A 151 -52.73 12.57 -11.55
N LEU A 152 -51.82 13.16 -10.76
CA LEU A 152 -50.86 14.11 -11.32
C LEU A 152 -50.04 13.49 -12.47
N GLU A 153 -49.68 12.21 -12.34
CA GLU A 153 -48.95 11.47 -13.37
C GLU A 153 -49.78 11.27 -14.65
N GLU A 154 -51.05 10.91 -14.52
CA GLU A 154 -51.97 10.77 -15.66
C GLU A 154 -52.16 12.10 -16.40
N ALA A 155 -52.23 13.22 -15.66
CA ALA A 155 -52.33 14.56 -16.24
C ALA A 155 -51.08 14.91 -17.07
N PHE A 156 -49.88 14.54 -16.59
CA PHE A 156 -48.65 14.69 -17.35
C PHE A 156 -48.60 13.79 -18.59
N LEU A 157 -49.01 12.52 -18.48
CA LEU A 157 -49.08 11.61 -19.63
C LEU A 157 -50.06 12.10 -20.70
N ARG A 158 -51.23 12.62 -20.28
CA ARG A 158 -52.21 13.20 -21.20
C ARG A 158 -51.64 14.43 -21.92
N SER A 159 -51.05 15.36 -21.19
CA SER A 159 -50.40 16.54 -21.77
C SER A 159 -49.28 16.13 -22.74
N ALA A 160 -48.41 15.20 -22.33
CA ALA A 160 -47.32 14.72 -23.18
C ALA A 160 -47.82 14.04 -24.46
N ARG A 161 -48.91 13.26 -24.39
CA ARG A 161 -49.55 12.64 -25.57
C ARG A 161 -50.03 13.70 -26.55
N ARG A 162 -50.71 14.73 -26.05
CA ARG A 162 -51.24 15.82 -26.88
C ARG A 162 -50.14 16.60 -27.59
N HIS A 163 -49.01 16.81 -26.93
CA HIS A 163 -47.90 17.61 -27.43
C HIS A 163 -46.76 16.78 -28.06
N GLY A 164 -46.87 15.44 -28.09
CA GLY A 164 -45.85 14.57 -28.69
C GLY A 164 -44.57 14.40 -27.86
N LEU A 165 -44.62 14.62 -26.55
CA LEU A 165 -43.47 14.69 -25.65
C LEU A 165 -43.10 13.36 -24.99
N TRP A 166 -43.03 12.27 -25.77
CA TRP A 166 -42.71 10.94 -25.25
C TRP A 166 -41.41 10.91 -24.43
N LYS A 167 -40.35 11.57 -24.93
CA LYS A 167 -39.04 11.58 -24.27
C LYS A 167 -39.04 12.25 -22.89
N SER A 168 -39.97 13.17 -22.65
CA SER A 168 -40.10 13.86 -21.37
C SER A 168 -40.82 13.01 -20.32
N VAL A 169 -41.48 11.91 -20.70
CA VAL A 169 -42.26 11.09 -19.78
C VAL A 169 -41.71 9.69 -19.53
N ILE A 170 -40.72 9.23 -20.31
CA ILE A 170 -40.17 7.86 -20.18
C ILE A 170 -39.70 7.47 -18.77
N ASP A 171 -39.32 8.46 -17.96
CA ASP A 171 -38.84 8.26 -16.60
C ASP A 171 -39.92 8.53 -15.53
N LEU A 172 -41.19 8.67 -15.90
CA LEU A 172 -42.30 8.74 -14.92
C LEU A 172 -42.47 7.39 -14.20
N PRO A 173 -42.97 7.36 -12.95
CA PRO A 173 -43.15 6.14 -12.14
C PRO A 173 -43.81 4.96 -12.87
N LEU A 174 -45.00 5.16 -13.47
CA LEU A 174 -45.74 4.15 -14.22
C LEU A 174 -44.93 3.60 -15.40
N LEU A 175 -44.21 4.49 -16.10
CA LEU A 175 -43.43 4.11 -17.28
C LEU A 175 -42.14 3.34 -16.93
N ARG A 176 -41.74 3.34 -15.65
CA ARG A 176 -40.61 2.55 -15.13
C ARG A 176 -41.02 1.19 -14.57
N ASP A 177 -42.32 0.87 -14.55
CA ASP A 177 -42.77 -0.46 -14.14
C ASP A 177 -42.17 -1.52 -15.06
N VAL A 178 -41.42 -2.44 -14.46
CA VAL A 178 -40.94 -3.64 -15.13
C VAL A 178 -42.04 -4.66 -15.11
N VAL A 179 -42.31 -5.20 -16.30
CA VAL A 179 -43.48 -6.03 -16.53
C VAL A 179 -43.09 -7.41 -17.02
N ALA A 180 -43.76 -8.42 -16.49
CA ALA A 180 -43.59 -9.81 -16.87
C ALA A 180 -44.93 -10.40 -17.36
N ALA A 181 -44.87 -11.19 -18.43
CA ALA A 181 -46.02 -11.93 -18.92
C ALA A 181 -46.43 -13.02 -17.92
N THR A 182 -47.69 -13.02 -17.52
CA THR A 182 -48.21 -14.02 -16.59
C THR A 182 -48.42 -15.36 -17.30
N PRO A 183 -48.55 -16.49 -16.58
CA PRO A 183 -48.91 -17.77 -17.20
C PRO A 183 -50.21 -17.73 -18.01
N GLN A 184 -51.10 -16.77 -17.75
CA GLN A 184 -52.34 -16.58 -18.50
C GLN A 184 -52.08 -15.94 -19.88
N ALA A 185 -51.07 -15.08 -20.02
CA ALA A 185 -50.68 -14.50 -21.30
C ALA A 185 -50.20 -15.56 -22.32
N MET A 186 -49.65 -16.68 -21.86
CA MET A 186 -49.19 -17.75 -22.77
C MET A 186 -50.32 -18.31 -23.64
N ARG A 187 -51.57 -18.28 -23.15
CA ARG A 187 -52.74 -18.70 -23.94
C ARG A 187 -53.04 -17.72 -25.07
N VAL A 188 -52.85 -16.43 -24.82
CA VAL A 188 -53.05 -15.33 -25.78
C VAL A 188 -51.96 -15.35 -26.84
N ILE A 189 -50.70 -15.60 -26.44
CA ILE A 189 -49.57 -15.73 -27.38
C ILE A 189 -49.79 -16.91 -28.35
N GLN A 190 -50.33 -18.02 -27.85
CA GLN A 190 -50.57 -19.23 -28.64
C GLN A 190 -51.80 -19.16 -29.55
N ASP A 191 -52.69 -18.19 -29.36
CA ASP A 191 -53.91 -18.04 -30.16
C ASP A 191 -53.58 -17.50 -31.57
N PRO A 192 -53.81 -18.25 -32.66
CA PRO A 192 -53.49 -17.80 -34.02
C PRO A 192 -54.30 -16.58 -34.49
N ASP A 193 -55.48 -16.32 -33.91
CA ASP A 193 -56.37 -15.22 -34.31
C ASP A 193 -56.05 -13.89 -33.61
N GLU A 194 -55.21 -13.92 -32.58
CA GLU A 194 -54.81 -12.74 -31.81
C GLU A 194 -53.90 -11.80 -32.61
N ALA A 195 -54.06 -10.48 -32.39
CA ALA A 195 -53.29 -9.48 -33.12
C ALA A 195 -51.78 -9.62 -32.87
N ALA A 196 -50.98 -9.48 -33.95
CA ALA A 196 -49.52 -9.59 -33.88
C ALA A 196 -48.88 -8.58 -32.91
N GLU A 197 -49.50 -7.40 -32.76
CA GLU A 197 -49.07 -6.40 -31.78
C GLU A 197 -49.25 -6.89 -30.34
N THR A 198 -50.39 -7.50 -30.00
CA THR A 198 -50.65 -8.08 -28.67
C THR A 198 -49.58 -9.11 -28.31
N LYS A 199 -49.30 -10.04 -29.23
CA LYS A 199 -48.29 -11.09 -29.02
C LYS A 199 -46.91 -10.48 -28.81
N ALA A 200 -46.53 -9.52 -29.64
CA ALA A 200 -45.23 -8.88 -29.53
C ALA A 200 -45.06 -8.10 -28.21
N LEU A 201 -46.13 -7.48 -27.68
CA LEU A 201 -46.10 -6.80 -26.37
C LEU A 201 -45.94 -7.81 -25.22
N LEU A 202 -46.66 -8.94 -25.27
CA LEU A 202 -46.54 -10.00 -24.27
C LEU A 202 -45.16 -10.67 -24.32
N GLU A 203 -44.62 -10.95 -25.50
CA GLU A 203 -43.28 -11.52 -25.68
C GLU A 203 -42.16 -10.58 -25.18
N ALA A 204 -42.38 -9.26 -25.29
CA ALA A 204 -41.44 -8.26 -24.77
C ALA A 204 -41.56 -8.01 -23.26
N SER A 205 -42.61 -8.52 -22.61
CA SER A 205 -42.81 -8.41 -21.15
C SER A 205 -42.06 -9.54 -20.45
N ASP A 206 -40.74 -9.42 -20.39
CA ASP A 206 -39.80 -10.47 -19.95
C ASP A 206 -39.40 -10.37 -18.47
N GLY A 207 -39.89 -9.36 -17.75
CA GLY A 207 -39.44 -9.08 -16.39
C GLY A 207 -38.07 -8.39 -16.33
N LEU A 208 -37.58 -7.84 -17.44
CA LEU A 208 -36.35 -7.03 -17.45
C LEU A 208 -36.62 -5.63 -18.02
N HIS A 209 -37.49 -5.56 -19.03
CA HIS A 209 -37.86 -4.30 -19.69
C HIS A 209 -39.05 -3.62 -19.00
N ASP A 210 -38.99 -2.28 -18.97
CA ASP A 210 -40.12 -1.49 -18.48
C ASP A 210 -41.12 -1.11 -19.57
N ILE A 211 -42.28 -0.63 -19.13
CA ILE A 211 -43.36 -0.17 -20.00
C ILE A 211 -42.87 0.85 -21.03
N ALA A 212 -41.98 1.79 -20.67
CA ALA A 212 -41.46 2.78 -21.62
C ALA A 212 -40.58 2.15 -22.71
N GLU A 213 -39.75 1.16 -22.36
CA GLU A 213 -38.89 0.44 -23.30
C GLU A 213 -39.74 -0.39 -24.28
N ILE A 214 -40.73 -1.13 -23.76
CA ILE A 214 -41.61 -1.98 -24.56
C ILE A 214 -42.48 -1.14 -25.50
N ALA A 215 -43.11 -0.07 -24.99
CA ALA A 215 -43.93 0.82 -25.80
C ALA A 215 -43.07 1.66 -26.76
N GLY A 216 -41.91 2.13 -26.30
CA GLY A 216 -40.99 2.98 -27.06
C GLY A 216 -40.39 2.30 -28.28
N ALA A 217 -40.24 0.98 -28.25
CA ALA A 217 -39.79 0.17 -29.38
C ALA A 217 -40.84 0.05 -30.50
N ARG A 218 -42.08 0.50 -30.28
CA ARG A 218 -43.17 0.41 -31.27
C ARG A 218 -43.28 1.68 -32.13
N PRO A 219 -43.80 1.55 -33.38
CA PRO A 219 -44.02 2.70 -34.25
C PRO A 219 -44.98 3.74 -33.66
N ASP A 220 -46.08 3.27 -33.05
CA ASP A 220 -47.01 4.11 -32.30
C ASP A 220 -46.91 3.80 -30.80
N ARG A 221 -46.10 4.61 -30.11
CA ARG A 221 -45.76 4.42 -28.70
C ARG A 221 -46.94 4.64 -27.77
N TRP A 222 -47.84 5.56 -28.12
CA TRP A 222 -49.01 5.88 -27.30
C TRP A 222 -50.08 4.82 -27.44
N HIS A 223 -50.29 4.30 -28.65
CA HIS A 223 -51.15 3.13 -28.85
C HIS A 223 -50.61 1.91 -28.09
N ALA A 224 -49.31 1.64 -28.20
CA ALA A 224 -48.67 0.54 -27.48
C ALA A 224 -48.80 0.68 -25.95
N LEU A 225 -48.64 1.89 -25.42
CA LEU A 225 -48.88 2.18 -24.00
C LEU A 225 -50.33 1.87 -23.58
N ASP A 226 -51.31 2.39 -24.32
CA ASP A 226 -52.74 2.12 -24.04
C ASP A 226 -53.02 0.60 -24.06
N HIS A 227 -52.35 -0.14 -24.94
CA HIS A 227 -52.52 -1.58 -25.07
C HIS A 227 -51.84 -2.36 -23.93
N LEU A 228 -50.63 -1.96 -23.52
CA LEU A 228 -49.95 -2.52 -22.35
C LEU A 228 -50.75 -2.31 -21.07
N LEU A 229 -51.28 -1.10 -20.84
CA LEU A 229 -52.10 -0.81 -19.67
C LEU A 229 -53.39 -1.66 -19.64
N LYS A 230 -53.99 -1.93 -20.81
CA LYS A 230 -55.11 -2.88 -20.91
C LYS A 230 -54.68 -4.30 -20.55
N LEU A 231 -53.52 -4.77 -21.02
CA LEU A 231 -53.01 -6.10 -20.70
C LEU A 231 -52.69 -6.28 -19.21
N VAL A 232 -52.19 -5.22 -18.57
CA VAL A 232 -52.02 -5.16 -17.09
C VAL A 232 -53.37 -5.24 -16.40
N ALA A 233 -54.35 -4.43 -16.82
CA ALA A 233 -55.70 -4.43 -16.24
C ALA A 233 -56.44 -5.78 -16.42
N LEU A 234 -56.13 -6.51 -17.50
CA LEU A 234 -56.65 -7.86 -17.76
C LEU A 234 -55.88 -8.98 -17.03
N GLY A 235 -54.78 -8.66 -16.33
CA GLY A 235 -53.95 -9.65 -15.62
C GLY A 235 -53.09 -10.54 -16.52
N HIS A 236 -52.93 -10.17 -17.80
CA HIS A 236 -52.00 -10.85 -18.71
C HIS A 236 -50.54 -10.45 -18.42
N ILE A 237 -50.34 -9.29 -17.83
CA ILE A 237 -49.04 -8.77 -17.46
C ILE A 237 -49.07 -8.42 -15.97
N GLU A 238 -48.01 -8.74 -15.25
CA GLU A 238 -47.81 -8.35 -13.84
C GLU A 238 -46.57 -7.47 -13.69
N THR A 239 -46.60 -6.56 -12.71
CA THR A 239 -45.46 -5.72 -12.35
C THR A 239 -44.56 -6.44 -11.36
N GLN A 240 -43.25 -6.26 -11.49
CA GLN A 240 -42.28 -6.85 -10.56
C GLN A 240 -42.34 -6.21 -9.18
N ASN A 241 -41.91 -6.97 -8.17
CA ASN A 241 -41.79 -6.45 -6.81
C ASN A 241 -40.49 -5.64 -6.63
N ALA A 242 -40.44 -4.86 -5.55
CA ALA A 242 -39.34 -3.94 -5.28
C ALA A 242 -37.97 -4.63 -5.13
N MET A 243 -37.93 -5.85 -4.59
CA MET A 243 -36.68 -6.60 -4.40
C MET A 243 -36.13 -7.19 -5.71
N GLU A 244 -37.02 -7.64 -6.61
CA GLU A 244 -36.66 -8.08 -7.95
C GLU A 244 -36.10 -6.92 -8.77
N LEU A 245 -36.75 -5.76 -8.70
CA LEU A 245 -36.26 -4.52 -9.32
C LEU A 245 -34.88 -4.13 -8.80
N PHE A 246 -34.66 -4.20 -7.49
CA PHE A 246 -33.35 -3.91 -6.91
C PHE A 246 -32.26 -4.84 -7.47
N ARG A 247 -32.52 -6.16 -7.51
CA ARG A 247 -31.58 -7.14 -8.06
C ARG A 247 -31.33 -6.94 -9.56
N ALA A 248 -32.37 -6.61 -10.33
CA ALA A 248 -32.22 -6.25 -11.74
C ALA A 248 -31.35 -5.00 -11.90
N GLY A 249 -31.49 -4.02 -11.01
CA GLY A 249 -30.61 -2.85 -10.96
C GLY A 249 -29.14 -3.21 -10.73
N GLU A 250 -28.86 -4.13 -9.80
CA GLU A 250 -27.50 -4.63 -9.55
C GLU A 250 -26.89 -5.32 -10.78
N THR A 251 -27.68 -6.14 -11.49
CA THR A 251 -27.20 -6.81 -12.70
C THR A 251 -26.90 -5.81 -13.80
N PHE A 252 -27.78 -4.83 -14.04
CA PHE A 252 -27.54 -3.81 -15.04
C PHE A 252 -26.33 -2.93 -14.71
N PHE A 253 -26.10 -2.63 -13.42
CA PHE A 253 -24.93 -1.88 -13.01
C PHE A 253 -23.63 -2.67 -13.25
N ALA A 254 -23.61 -3.97 -12.93
CA ALA A 254 -22.48 -4.85 -13.21
C ALA A 254 -22.17 -4.96 -14.71
N ASP A 255 -23.20 -4.89 -15.56
CA ASP A 255 -23.08 -4.91 -17.02
C ASP A 255 -22.71 -3.53 -17.63
N GLY A 256 -22.48 -2.50 -16.80
CA GLY A 256 -22.13 -1.14 -17.22
C GLY A 256 -23.31 -0.33 -17.79
N GLN A 257 -24.55 -0.76 -17.55
CA GLN A 257 -25.77 -0.12 -18.02
C GLN A 257 -26.36 0.82 -16.95
N SER A 258 -25.60 1.85 -16.57
CA SER A 258 -25.90 2.77 -15.46
C SER A 258 -27.29 3.43 -15.56
N HIS A 259 -27.75 3.77 -16.76
CA HIS A 259 -29.09 4.34 -16.95
C HIS A 259 -30.22 3.36 -16.64
N GLN A 260 -30.07 2.09 -17.01
CA GLN A 260 -31.09 1.07 -16.73
C GLN A 260 -31.09 0.72 -15.24
N ALA A 261 -29.90 0.55 -14.64
CA ALA A 261 -29.76 0.34 -13.21
C ALA A 261 -30.48 1.42 -12.39
N LEU A 262 -30.25 2.70 -12.74
CA LEU A 262 -30.90 3.84 -12.12
C LEU A 262 -32.43 3.79 -12.22
N ARG A 263 -32.99 3.40 -13.37
CA ARG A 263 -34.44 3.29 -13.57
C ARG A 263 -35.04 2.22 -12.66
N ARG A 264 -34.36 1.07 -12.51
CA ARG A 264 -34.81 -0.04 -11.64
C ARG A 264 -34.73 0.31 -10.16
N TRP A 265 -33.62 0.88 -9.71
CA TRP A 265 -33.45 1.29 -8.32
C TRP A 265 -34.43 2.36 -7.87
N ARG A 266 -34.68 3.38 -8.70
CA ARG A 266 -35.70 4.39 -8.34
C ARG A 266 -37.10 3.79 -8.27
N ARG A 267 -37.43 2.86 -9.18
CA ARG A 267 -38.75 2.21 -9.11
C ARG A 267 -38.87 1.34 -7.86
N ALA A 268 -37.81 0.62 -7.48
CA ALA A 268 -37.78 -0.13 -6.23
C ALA A 268 -37.99 0.78 -5.00
N GLU A 269 -37.35 1.95 -4.98
CA GLU A 269 -37.52 2.95 -3.91
C GLU A 269 -38.96 3.48 -3.84
N GLU A 270 -39.57 3.81 -4.98
CA GLU A 270 -40.98 4.27 -5.06
C GLU A 270 -41.98 3.23 -4.57
N MET A 271 -41.66 1.95 -4.75
CA MET A 271 -42.44 0.84 -4.20
C MET A 271 -42.22 0.64 -2.69
N GLY A 272 -41.41 1.49 -2.05
CA GLY A 272 -41.16 1.49 -0.61
C GLY A 272 -40.01 0.58 -0.18
N LEU A 273 -39.08 0.23 -1.08
CA LEU A 273 -37.86 -0.48 -0.67
C LEU A 273 -36.99 0.44 0.20
N ASP A 274 -37.00 0.17 1.50
CA ASP A 274 -36.15 0.86 2.48
C ASP A 274 -34.82 0.11 2.63
N ASP A 275 -33.97 0.21 1.60
CA ASP A 275 -32.57 -0.21 1.68
C ASP A 275 -31.67 0.98 2.03
N PHE A 276 -30.77 0.77 2.99
CA PHE A 276 -29.96 1.84 3.56
C PHE A 276 -29.01 2.49 2.53
N ASP A 277 -28.45 1.67 1.64
CA ASP A 277 -27.41 2.07 0.68
C ASP A 277 -28.00 2.44 -0.69
N LEU A 278 -29.26 2.09 -0.97
CA LEU A 278 -29.97 2.42 -2.22
C LEU A 278 -29.89 3.90 -2.57
N GLY A 279 -30.08 4.78 -1.58
CA GLY A 279 -29.95 6.23 -1.79
C GLY A 279 -28.54 6.66 -2.23
N ALA A 280 -27.50 5.99 -1.73
CA ALA A 280 -26.12 6.23 -2.14
C ALA A 280 -25.88 5.75 -3.57
N ARG A 281 -26.33 4.53 -3.90
CA ARG A 281 -26.19 3.93 -5.24
C ARG A 281 -26.86 4.78 -6.31
N ILE A 282 -28.08 5.24 -6.05
CA ILE A 282 -28.79 6.18 -6.93
C ILE A 282 -27.97 7.47 -7.06
N GLY A 283 -27.48 8.01 -5.94
CA GLY A 283 -26.69 9.23 -5.91
C GLY A 283 -25.39 9.16 -6.72
N THR A 284 -24.58 8.12 -6.54
CA THR A 284 -23.32 7.91 -7.26
C THR A 284 -23.57 7.70 -8.76
N THR A 285 -24.56 6.89 -9.11
CA THR A 285 -24.93 6.64 -10.52
C THR A 285 -25.50 7.89 -11.19
N CYS A 286 -26.24 8.72 -10.45
CA CYS A 286 -26.65 10.04 -10.93
C CYS A 286 -25.44 10.95 -11.22
N ALA A 287 -24.39 10.89 -10.40
CA ALA A 287 -23.17 11.67 -10.64
C ALA A 287 -22.47 11.22 -11.94
N GLU A 288 -22.33 9.91 -12.15
CA GLU A 288 -21.74 9.33 -13.36
C GLU A 288 -22.53 9.65 -14.64
N THR A 289 -23.86 9.71 -14.52
CA THR A 289 -24.77 9.99 -15.64
C THR A 289 -25.01 11.48 -15.88
N GLY A 290 -24.33 12.37 -15.14
CA GLY A 290 -24.41 13.82 -15.30
C GLY A 290 -25.62 14.49 -14.64
N ARG A 291 -26.40 13.77 -13.82
CA ARG A 291 -27.56 14.28 -13.07
C ARG A 291 -27.11 14.86 -11.72
N THR A 292 -26.33 15.94 -11.77
CA THR A 292 -25.59 16.51 -10.63
C THR A 292 -26.49 16.95 -9.48
N ALA A 293 -27.60 17.64 -9.75
CA ALA A 293 -28.50 18.16 -8.71
C ALA A 293 -29.18 17.03 -7.90
N GLU A 294 -29.58 15.95 -8.58
CA GLU A 294 -30.14 14.78 -7.90
C GLU A 294 -29.05 14.03 -7.13
N ALA A 295 -27.89 13.81 -7.73
CA ALA A 295 -26.74 13.18 -7.08
C ALA A 295 -26.39 13.86 -5.75
N GLN A 296 -26.25 15.19 -5.76
CA GLN A 296 -25.98 15.98 -4.54
C GLN A 296 -27.05 15.79 -3.46
N ARG A 297 -28.34 15.81 -3.84
CA ARG A 297 -29.45 15.67 -2.90
C ARG A 297 -29.43 14.30 -2.23
N ARG A 298 -29.31 13.24 -3.04
CA ARG A 298 -29.33 11.85 -2.59
C ARG A 298 -28.11 11.52 -1.74
N LEU A 299 -26.92 11.90 -2.22
CA LEU A 299 -25.67 11.68 -1.49
C LEU A 299 -25.65 12.46 -0.18
N ARG A 300 -26.14 13.70 -0.13
CA ARG A 300 -26.18 14.50 1.11
C ARG A 300 -27.08 13.86 2.17
N ALA A 301 -28.27 13.41 1.78
CA ALA A 301 -29.17 12.71 2.69
C ALA A 301 -28.56 11.40 3.21
N HIS A 302 -27.86 10.65 2.35
CA HIS A 302 -27.15 9.44 2.76
C HIS A 302 -25.94 9.75 3.66
N ALA A 303 -25.14 10.77 3.33
CA ALA A 303 -23.97 11.18 4.10
C ALA A 303 -24.34 11.63 5.52
N GLN A 304 -25.45 12.37 5.66
CA GLN A 304 -26.00 12.77 6.97
C GLN A 304 -26.43 11.54 7.78
N ARG A 305 -27.23 10.64 7.18
CA ARG A 305 -27.64 9.39 7.84
C ARG A 305 -26.44 8.53 8.28
N CYS A 306 -25.42 8.40 7.44
CA CYS A 306 -24.20 7.68 7.77
C CYS A 306 -23.40 8.34 8.90
N SER A 307 -23.34 9.68 8.90
CA SER A 307 -22.68 10.45 9.96
C SER A 307 -23.38 10.23 11.31
N ASP A 308 -24.71 10.25 11.32
CA ASP A 308 -25.53 10.04 12.52
C ASP A 308 -25.40 8.61 13.07
N GLN A 309 -25.25 7.62 12.18
CA GLN A 309 -25.06 6.21 12.54
C GLN A 309 -23.60 5.79 12.73
N LEU A 310 -22.65 6.73 12.72
CA LEU A 310 -21.21 6.49 12.86
C LEU A 310 -20.62 5.52 11.81
N ARG A 311 -21.22 5.45 10.62
CA ARG A 311 -20.65 4.74 9.46
C ARG A 311 -19.67 5.67 8.74
N ILE A 312 -18.47 5.79 9.29
CA ILE A 312 -17.49 6.81 8.89
C ILE A 312 -17.03 6.65 7.44
N ASP A 313 -16.76 5.42 6.98
CA ASP A 313 -16.34 5.16 5.59
C ASP A 313 -17.41 5.60 4.57
N ALA A 314 -18.66 5.16 4.75
CA ALA A 314 -19.76 5.52 3.85
C ALA A 314 -20.05 7.03 3.88
N ALA A 315 -19.95 7.67 5.05
CA ALA A 315 -20.08 9.11 5.17
C ALA A 315 -18.93 9.84 4.44
N ARG A 316 -17.69 9.38 4.59
CA ARG A 316 -16.50 9.92 3.93
C ARG A 316 -16.66 9.87 2.41
N ASP A 317 -17.09 8.72 1.88
CA ASP A 317 -17.22 8.52 0.45
C ASP A 317 -18.36 9.37 -0.13
N ALA A 318 -19.51 9.44 0.56
CA ALA A 318 -20.63 10.26 0.13
C ALA A 318 -20.30 11.77 0.16
N TRP A 319 -19.67 12.27 1.23
CA TRP A 319 -19.24 13.68 1.30
C TRP A 319 -18.16 14.01 0.27
N SER A 320 -17.25 13.08 -0.01
CA SER A 320 -16.23 13.24 -1.05
C SER A 320 -16.85 13.34 -2.44
N ASN A 321 -17.81 12.48 -2.77
CA ASN A 321 -18.52 12.54 -4.04
C ASN A 321 -19.31 13.86 -4.22
N ILE A 322 -19.93 14.39 -3.16
CA ILE A 322 -20.60 15.70 -3.24
C ILE A 322 -19.58 16.80 -3.54
N ALA A 323 -18.43 16.80 -2.85
CA ALA A 323 -17.37 17.78 -3.07
C ALA A 323 -16.69 17.64 -4.44
N ILE A 324 -16.70 16.45 -5.05
CA ILE A 324 -16.24 16.24 -6.43
C ILE A 324 -17.24 16.82 -7.43
N ILE A 325 -18.55 16.63 -7.20
CA ILE A 325 -19.62 17.13 -8.09
C ILE A 325 -19.72 18.65 -8.02
N ASP A 326 -19.62 19.22 -6.83
CA ASP A 326 -19.62 20.66 -6.59
C ASP A 326 -18.50 21.04 -5.62
N PRO A 327 -17.32 21.34 -6.19
CA PRO A 327 -16.15 21.72 -5.39
C PRO A 327 -16.31 23.06 -4.66
N GLU A 328 -17.26 23.90 -5.07
CA GLU A 328 -17.52 25.18 -4.42
C GLU A 328 -18.29 25.02 -3.11
N ASP A 329 -18.98 23.89 -2.90
CA ASP A 329 -19.71 23.57 -1.68
C ASP A 329 -18.78 23.52 -0.45
N PRO A 330 -18.83 24.53 0.44
CA PRO A 330 -17.92 24.61 1.56
C PRO A 330 -18.25 23.61 2.66
N GLU A 331 -19.50 23.15 2.76
CA GLU A 331 -19.92 22.17 3.77
C GLU A 331 -19.39 20.80 3.39
N ALA A 332 -19.66 20.37 2.16
CA ALA A 332 -19.23 19.07 1.66
C ALA A 332 -17.70 18.92 1.72
N ARG A 333 -16.96 19.94 1.27
CA ARG A 333 -15.50 19.95 1.32
C ARG A 333 -14.97 19.81 2.74
N LYS A 334 -15.46 20.62 3.69
CA LYS A 334 -15.00 20.58 5.09
C LYS A 334 -15.29 19.24 5.74
N ARG A 335 -16.49 18.68 5.51
CA ARG A 335 -16.89 17.37 6.05
C ARG A 335 -16.05 16.24 5.47
N ALA A 336 -15.85 16.22 4.16
CA ALA A 336 -15.00 15.23 3.50
C ALA A 336 -13.58 15.26 4.06
N ILE A 337 -12.94 16.44 4.09
CA ILE A 337 -11.56 16.58 4.61
C ILE A 337 -11.46 16.14 6.06
N ALA A 338 -12.40 16.55 6.92
CA ALA A 338 -12.40 16.16 8.33
C ALA A 338 -12.54 14.63 8.54
N LEU A 339 -13.32 13.96 7.69
CA LEU A 339 -13.48 12.50 7.76
C LEU A 339 -12.23 11.77 7.27
N TRP A 340 -11.62 12.21 6.17
CA TRP A 340 -10.34 11.68 5.68
C TRP A 340 -9.20 11.89 6.70
N GLN A 341 -9.18 13.02 7.41
CA GLN A 341 -8.22 13.29 8.48
C GLN A 341 -8.37 12.37 9.68
N LYS A 342 -9.60 11.91 9.95
CA LYS A 342 -9.88 11.05 11.10
C LYS A 342 -9.62 9.58 10.77
N GLU A 343 -10.20 9.10 9.67
CA GLU A 343 -10.16 7.69 9.24
C GLU A 343 -10.09 7.65 7.70
N PRO A 344 -8.88 7.63 7.12
CA PRO A 344 -8.70 7.67 5.66
C PRO A 344 -9.01 6.32 4.99
N GLY A 345 -9.08 5.21 5.72
CA GLY A 345 -9.26 3.88 5.11
C GLY A 345 -8.02 3.41 4.34
N ASP A 346 -8.16 2.35 3.54
CA ASP A 346 -7.04 1.72 2.84
C ASP A 346 -6.89 2.14 1.37
N ASP A 347 -7.99 2.53 0.69
CA ASP A 347 -7.97 2.91 -0.72
C ASP A 347 -7.88 4.44 -0.89
N PRO A 348 -6.77 4.97 -1.43
CA PRO A 348 -6.61 6.40 -1.64
C PRO A 348 -7.29 6.92 -2.91
N ALA A 349 -7.89 6.07 -3.76
CA ALA A 349 -8.40 6.48 -5.08
C ALA A 349 -9.38 7.65 -5.01
N LEU A 350 -10.36 7.60 -4.10
CA LEU A 350 -11.34 8.68 -3.95
C LEU A 350 -10.72 9.95 -3.35
N CYS A 351 -9.75 9.80 -2.43
CA CYS A 351 -8.99 10.94 -1.90
C CYS A 351 -8.19 11.64 -3.00
N LEU A 352 -7.57 10.88 -3.90
CA LEU A 352 -6.81 11.43 -5.03
C LEU A 352 -7.73 12.16 -6.03
N GLN A 353 -8.92 11.61 -6.31
CA GLN A 353 -9.93 12.27 -7.14
C GLN A 353 -10.39 13.58 -6.51
N LEU A 354 -10.75 13.57 -5.22
CA LEU A 354 -11.12 14.77 -4.48
C LEU A 354 -10.00 15.81 -4.51
N ALA A 355 -8.77 15.41 -4.21
CA ALA A 355 -7.64 16.33 -4.25
C ALA A 355 -7.43 16.94 -5.64
N ARG A 356 -7.56 16.15 -6.71
CA ARG A 356 -7.47 16.64 -8.09
C ARG A 356 -8.52 17.72 -8.37
N THR A 357 -9.77 17.48 -8.01
CA THR A 357 -10.85 18.47 -8.20
C THR A 357 -10.59 19.76 -7.42
N LEU A 358 -10.00 19.67 -6.22
CA LEU A 358 -9.65 20.84 -5.42
C LEU A 358 -8.51 21.65 -6.04
N ILE A 359 -7.51 20.99 -6.63
CA ILE A 359 -6.43 21.67 -7.37
C ILE A 359 -7.01 22.40 -8.59
N ASP A 360 -7.87 21.73 -9.36
CA ASP A 360 -8.47 22.28 -10.59
C ASP A 360 -9.34 23.53 -10.31
N VAL A 361 -10.01 23.58 -9.15
CA VAL A 361 -10.85 24.73 -8.71
C VAL A 361 -10.04 25.77 -7.91
N GLN A 362 -8.71 25.76 -8.00
CA GLN A 362 -7.81 26.70 -7.32
C GLN A 362 -7.93 26.69 -5.78
N GLN A 363 -8.40 25.59 -5.19
CA GLN A 363 -8.44 25.33 -3.76
C GLN A 363 -7.25 24.46 -3.33
N ALA A 364 -6.07 24.74 -3.87
CA ALA A 364 -4.86 23.94 -3.66
C ALA A 364 -4.46 23.84 -2.18
N ASP A 365 -4.68 24.88 -1.37
CA ASP A 365 -4.43 24.85 0.08
C ASP A 365 -5.22 23.75 0.80
N SER A 366 -6.49 23.56 0.41
CA SER A 366 -7.34 22.50 0.98
C SER A 366 -6.87 21.12 0.54
N ALA A 367 -6.42 20.98 -0.71
CA ALA A 367 -5.83 19.75 -1.22
C ALA A 367 -4.53 19.41 -0.49
N CYS A 368 -3.67 20.39 -0.22
CA CYS A 368 -2.45 20.22 0.58
C CYS A 368 -2.78 19.70 1.99
N GLN A 369 -3.71 20.34 2.70
CA GLN A 369 -4.10 19.91 4.05
C GLN A 369 -4.65 18.48 4.07
N LEU A 370 -5.48 18.14 3.08
CA LEU A 370 -6.01 16.78 2.91
C LEU A 370 -4.86 15.78 2.70
N LEU A 371 -4.00 16.01 1.71
CA LEU A 371 -2.96 15.06 1.33
C LEU A 371 -1.82 14.96 2.35
N ASP A 372 -1.50 16.04 3.07
CA ASP A 372 -0.50 16.01 4.15
C ASP A 372 -0.97 15.13 5.30
N SER A 373 -2.23 15.25 5.69
CA SER A 373 -2.82 14.47 6.79
C SER A 373 -3.03 13.00 6.41
N VAL A 374 -3.62 12.74 5.25
CA VAL A 374 -3.83 11.36 4.75
C VAL A 374 -2.49 10.68 4.49
N GLY A 375 -1.54 11.38 3.87
CA GLY A 375 -0.20 10.84 3.61
C GLY A 375 0.63 10.58 4.86
N ALA A 376 0.30 11.16 6.02
CA ALA A 376 0.94 10.81 7.28
C ALA A 376 0.46 9.44 7.82
N MET A 377 -0.73 9.00 7.42
CA MET A 377 -1.32 7.72 7.84
C MET A 377 -1.14 6.63 6.78
N ILE A 378 -1.20 6.99 5.49
CA ILE A 378 -1.08 6.08 4.36
C ILE A 378 0.19 6.45 3.56
N PRO A 379 1.27 5.64 3.68
CA PRO A 379 2.49 5.86 2.91
C PRO A 379 2.35 5.34 1.47
N ASP A 380 1.54 6.03 0.64
CA ASP A 380 1.41 5.75 -0.80
C ASP A 380 2.15 6.83 -1.63
N PRO A 381 3.06 6.43 -2.55
CA PRO A 381 3.78 7.36 -3.41
C PRO A 381 2.87 8.30 -4.24
N ARG A 382 1.68 7.82 -4.64
CA ARG A 382 0.70 8.59 -5.44
C ARG A 382 0.08 9.74 -4.64
N ILE A 383 -0.16 9.54 -3.34
CA ILE A 383 -0.63 10.61 -2.45
C ILE A 383 0.43 11.70 -2.36
N HIS A 384 1.69 11.32 -2.18
CA HIS A 384 2.78 12.28 -2.02
C HIS A 384 3.10 13.03 -3.31
N GLU A 385 2.97 12.38 -4.48
CA GLU A 385 3.03 13.04 -5.77
C GLU A 385 1.96 14.12 -5.93
N MET A 386 0.70 13.77 -5.65
CA MET A 386 -0.41 14.74 -5.70
C MET A 386 -0.21 15.86 -4.65
N HIS A 387 0.37 15.55 -3.49
CA HIS A 387 0.63 16.53 -2.44
C HIS A 387 1.66 17.56 -2.90
N GLU A 388 2.70 17.09 -3.61
CA GLU A 388 3.71 17.97 -4.17
C GLU A 388 3.12 18.90 -5.24
N GLU A 389 2.28 18.37 -6.14
CA GLU A 389 1.56 19.17 -7.15
C GLU A 389 0.66 20.23 -6.49
N ALA A 390 -0.12 19.82 -5.47
CA ALA A 390 -0.96 20.73 -4.71
C ALA A 390 -0.14 21.84 -4.04
N ALA A 391 0.98 21.50 -3.41
CA ALA A 391 1.83 22.46 -2.71
C ALA A 391 2.49 23.45 -3.68
N CYS A 392 2.91 22.99 -4.85
CA CYS A 392 3.40 23.88 -5.91
C CYS A 392 2.31 24.84 -6.39
N SER A 393 1.06 24.37 -6.59
CA SER A 393 -0.06 25.22 -6.99
C SER A 393 -0.50 26.20 -5.90
N ALA A 394 -0.39 25.82 -4.63
CA ALA A 394 -0.63 26.69 -3.48
C ALA A 394 0.48 27.74 -3.26
N GLY A 395 1.65 27.55 -3.88
CA GLY A 395 2.82 28.38 -3.63
C GLY A 395 3.44 28.13 -2.24
N ASP A 396 3.40 26.88 -1.76
CA ASP A 396 4.05 26.43 -0.53
C ASP A 396 5.30 25.57 -0.83
N PRO A 397 6.51 26.18 -0.86
CA PRO A 397 7.76 25.47 -1.09
C PRO A 397 8.07 24.44 -0.01
N HIS A 398 7.66 24.69 1.24
CA HIS A 398 7.96 23.81 2.35
C HIS A 398 7.09 22.55 2.29
N GLY A 399 5.80 22.71 2.01
CA GLY A 399 4.88 21.60 1.72
C GLY A 399 5.36 20.74 0.55
N SER A 400 5.84 21.37 -0.54
CA SER A 400 6.39 20.67 -1.69
C SER A 400 7.63 19.85 -1.34
N HIS A 401 8.56 20.43 -0.57
CA HIS A 401 9.75 19.74 -0.09
C HIS A 401 9.39 18.53 0.81
N LYS A 402 8.48 18.73 1.76
CA LYS A 402 7.97 17.69 2.66
C LYS A 402 7.27 16.56 1.88
N ALA A 403 6.44 16.89 0.90
CA ALA A 403 5.76 15.92 0.05
C ALA A 403 6.76 15.05 -0.71
N ARG A 404 7.75 15.68 -1.34
CA ARG A 404 8.79 14.98 -2.10
C ARG A 404 9.66 14.08 -1.22
N TRP A 405 10.00 14.50 0.00
CA TRP A 405 10.67 13.66 0.99
C TRP A 405 9.87 12.40 1.32
N ARG A 406 8.58 12.57 1.65
CA ARG A 406 7.69 11.42 1.95
C ARG A 406 7.51 10.50 0.75
N ARG A 407 7.42 11.05 -0.46
CA ARG A 407 7.41 10.26 -1.70
C ARG A 407 8.66 9.38 -1.79
N ALA A 408 9.84 9.94 -1.56
CA ALA A 408 11.10 9.19 -1.59
C ALA A 408 11.13 8.07 -0.55
N GLU A 409 10.73 8.33 0.69
CA GLU A 409 10.67 7.31 1.74
C GLU A 409 9.64 6.21 1.45
N SER A 410 8.46 6.55 0.91
CA SER A 410 7.46 5.55 0.51
C SER A 410 7.98 4.63 -0.61
N LEU A 411 8.63 5.20 -1.63
CA LEU A 411 9.24 4.44 -2.73
C LEU A 411 10.37 3.53 -2.23
N ARG A 412 11.20 4.05 -1.31
CA ARG A 412 12.26 3.28 -0.64
C ARG A 412 11.68 2.11 0.14
N ALA A 413 10.62 2.32 0.94
CA ALA A 413 9.94 1.27 1.69
C ALA A 413 9.32 0.19 0.78
N CYS A 414 8.84 0.57 -0.41
CA CYS A 414 8.35 -0.35 -1.44
C CYS A 414 9.46 -1.06 -2.25
N GLY A 415 10.75 -0.85 -1.90
CA GLY A 415 11.89 -1.46 -2.60
C GLY A 415 12.25 -0.81 -3.93
N GLN A 416 11.68 0.35 -4.27
CA GLN A 416 11.93 1.09 -5.51
C GLN A 416 13.04 2.13 -5.32
N LEU A 417 14.22 1.68 -4.88
CA LEU A 417 15.34 2.55 -4.50
C LEU A 417 15.82 3.50 -5.60
N GLU A 418 15.84 3.07 -6.87
CA GLU A 418 16.27 3.93 -7.98
C GLU A 418 15.32 5.10 -8.25
N GLN A 419 14.02 4.92 -8.02
CA GLN A 419 13.05 6.01 -8.13
C GLN A 419 13.18 6.97 -6.94
N ALA A 420 13.37 6.44 -5.73
CA ALA A 420 13.64 7.23 -4.53
C ALA A 420 14.92 8.08 -4.69
N ALA A 421 15.96 7.52 -5.30
CA ALA A 421 17.24 8.20 -5.56
C ALA A 421 17.09 9.52 -6.32
N ALA A 422 16.27 9.54 -7.38
CA ALA A 422 16.04 10.77 -8.15
C ALA A 422 15.42 11.89 -7.30
N HIS A 423 14.56 11.53 -6.35
CA HIS A 423 13.96 12.49 -5.43
C HIS A 423 14.96 12.98 -4.38
N TYR A 424 15.76 12.08 -3.77
CA TYR A 424 16.81 12.47 -2.82
C TYR A 424 17.88 13.38 -3.47
N GLU A 425 18.34 13.04 -4.67
CA GLU A 425 19.32 13.86 -5.41
C GLU A 425 18.78 15.24 -5.78
N TYR A 426 17.47 15.37 -6.00
CA TYR A 426 16.86 16.67 -6.20
C TYR A 426 16.84 17.48 -4.90
N LEU A 427 16.42 16.88 -3.80
CA LEU A 427 16.34 17.55 -2.49
C LEU A 427 17.73 18.06 -2.07
N SER A 428 18.79 17.27 -2.31
CA SER A 428 20.16 17.67 -1.96
C SER A 428 20.72 18.83 -2.78
N ARG A 429 20.10 19.19 -3.91
CA ARG A 429 20.52 20.34 -4.75
C ARG A 429 19.88 21.66 -4.31
N GLN A 430 18.73 21.60 -3.64
CA GLN A 430 17.95 22.78 -3.26
C GLN A 430 18.40 23.36 -1.92
N GLU A 431 18.67 22.49 -0.95
CA GLU A 431 19.06 22.89 0.41
C GLU A 431 20.37 22.21 0.82
N GLN A 432 20.98 22.70 1.90
CA GLN A 432 22.09 21.96 2.52
C GLN A 432 21.54 20.63 3.02
N PRO A 433 22.09 19.48 2.58
CA PRO A 433 21.47 18.21 2.85
C PRO A 433 21.52 17.94 4.36
N GLU A 434 20.33 17.67 4.91
CA GLU A 434 20.21 17.20 6.28
C GLU A 434 20.95 15.86 6.47
N PRO A 435 21.38 15.52 7.70
CA PRO A 435 22.08 14.27 7.97
C PRO A 435 21.34 13.04 7.46
N LEU A 436 20.02 12.97 7.67
CA LEU A 436 19.19 11.85 7.25
C LEU A 436 19.18 11.69 5.72
N LEU A 437 18.94 12.78 4.98
CA LEU A 437 18.99 12.79 3.51
C LEU A 437 20.36 12.33 2.99
N SER A 438 21.44 12.78 3.62
CA SER A 438 22.80 12.38 3.25
C SER A 438 23.06 10.88 3.50
N LEU A 439 22.49 10.30 4.56
CA LEU A 439 22.53 8.85 4.79
C LEU A 439 21.68 8.08 3.77
N ARG A 440 20.51 8.58 3.36
CA ARG A 440 19.72 7.97 2.28
C ARG A 440 20.45 7.97 0.94
N LEU A 441 21.16 9.04 0.62
CA LEU A 441 22.04 9.08 -0.56
C LEU A 441 23.22 8.09 -0.44
N THR A 442 23.72 7.86 0.78
CA THR A 442 24.73 6.83 1.04
C THR A 442 24.18 5.43 0.75
N GLU A 443 22.97 5.14 1.21
CA GLU A 443 22.24 3.87 0.93
C GLU A 443 22.10 3.62 -0.57
N VAL A 444 21.66 4.64 -1.30
CA VAL A 444 21.52 4.60 -2.77
C VAL A 444 22.86 4.36 -3.45
N ALA A 445 23.92 5.07 -3.04
CA ALA A 445 25.25 4.91 -3.64
C ALA A 445 25.83 3.51 -3.38
N MET A 446 25.61 2.97 -2.18
CA MET A 446 25.98 1.58 -1.85
C MET A 446 25.23 0.58 -2.72
N HIS A 447 23.91 0.75 -2.93
CA HIS A 447 23.12 -0.11 -3.81
C HIS A 447 23.62 -0.08 -5.27
N ARG A 448 24.10 1.07 -5.75
CA ARG A 448 24.69 1.22 -7.09
C ARG A 448 26.14 0.71 -7.18
N GLY A 449 26.77 0.37 -6.05
CA GLY A 449 28.18 -0.03 -5.98
C GLY A 449 29.18 1.12 -6.11
N ASP A 450 28.75 2.38 -5.97
CA ASP A 450 29.63 3.55 -6.01
C ASP A 450 30.16 3.86 -4.60
N THR A 451 31.31 3.26 -4.27
CA THR A 451 31.96 3.42 -2.97
C THR A 451 32.48 4.84 -2.73
N ASN A 452 32.78 5.62 -3.77
CA ASN A 452 33.28 6.99 -3.61
C ASN A 452 32.15 7.95 -3.25
N SER A 453 31.02 7.87 -3.98
CA SER A 453 29.84 8.66 -3.65
C SER A 453 29.26 8.28 -2.29
N ALA A 454 29.23 6.98 -1.95
CA ALA A 454 28.79 6.53 -0.62
C ALA A 454 29.61 7.17 0.51
N ARG A 455 30.94 7.18 0.38
CA ARG A 455 31.83 7.83 1.35
C ARG A 455 31.61 9.34 1.45
N GLN A 456 31.49 10.02 0.30
CA GLN A 456 31.27 11.46 0.27
C GLN A 456 29.96 11.85 0.96
N CYS A 457 28.86 11.17 0.63
CA CYS A 457 27.55 11.41 1.25
C CYS A 457 27.56 11.07 2.75
N CYS A 458 28.22 9.97 3.13
CA CYS A 458 28.38 9.58 4.53
C CYS A 458 29.15 10.65 5.32
N GLN A 459 30.27 11.13 4.78
CA GLN A 459 31.06 12.18 5.41
C GLN A 459 30.24 13.47 5.58
N GLN A 460 29.43 13.85 4.60
CA GLN A 460 28.52 15.01 4.70
C GLN A 460 27.46 14.84 5.79
N ALA A 461 26.97 13.61 5.99
CA ALA A 461 26.00 13.28 7.02
C ALA A 461 26.58 13.41 8.44
N LEU A 462 27.81 12.92 8.63
CA LEU A 462 28.40 12.71 9.95
C LEU A 462 29.27 13.88 10.42
N VAL A 463 29.83 14.65 9.49
CA VAL A 463 30.77 15.74 9.78
C VAL A 463 30.11 17.09 9.53
N GLY A 464 30.22 17.99 10.51
CA GLY A 464 29.77 19.37 10.41
C GLY A 464 30.71 20.21 9.53
N PRO A 465 30.27 21.42 9.11
CA PRO A 465 31.09 22.31 8.27
C PRO A 465 32.42 22.74 8.90
N GLN A 466 32.56 22.64 10.23
CA GLN A 466 33.79 22.94 10.97
C GLN A 466 34.66 21.70 11.24
N GLY A 467 34.27 20.52 10.76
CA GLY A 467 35.00 19.26 10.97
C GLY A 467 34.58 18.49 12.23
N ASP A 468 33.69 19.05 13.05
CA ASP A 468 33.20 18.39 14.26
C ASP A 468 32.12 17.34 13.94
N PRO A 469 32.04 16.22 14.71
CA PRO A 469 31.01 15.21 14.53
C PRO A 469 29.62 15.79 14.85
N ARG A 470 28.66 15.59 13.95
CA ARG A 470 27.28 16.06 14.14
C ARG A 470 26.57 15.28 15.25
N ILE A 471 25.69 15.99 15.96
CA ILE A 471 24.72 15.36 16.87
C ILE A 471 23.57 14.87 16.02
N LEU A 472 23.34 13.56 16.03
CA LEU A 472 22.28 12.91 15.27
C LEU A 472 21.03 12.72 16.16
N ASP A 473 19.86 12.94 15.58
CA ASP A 473 18.56 12.59 16.14
C ASP A 473 18.31 11.07 16.11
N ALA A 474 17.19 10.62 16.68
CA ALA A 474 16.92 9.18 16.81
C ALA A 474 16.75 8.49 15.46
N GLU A 475 16.00 9.10 14.52
CA GLU A 475 15.73 8.52 13.21
C GLU A 475 17.01 8.40 12.38
N THR A 476 17.86 9.43 12.39
CA THR A 476 19.17 9.37 11.70
C THR A 476 20.08 8.31 12.31
N LYS A 477 20.04 8.07 13.62
CA LYS A 477 20.81 6.98 14.25
C LYS A 477 20.33 5.61 13.80
N GLU A 478 19.02 5.38 13.75
CA GLU A 478 18.45 4.12 13.26
C GLU A 478 18.84 3.87 11.79
N ALA A 479 18.78 4.90 10.95
CA ALA A 479 19.23 4.82 9.56
C ALA A 479 20.72 4.46 9.46
N LEU A 480 21.56 5.05 10.31
CA LEU A 480 23.00 4.78 10.38
C LEU A 480 23.27 3.33 10.82
N GLU A 481 22.55 2.84 11.83
CA GLU A 481 22.66 1.45 12.30
C GLU A 481 22.22 0.45 11.24
N PHE A 482 21.16 0.75 10.47
CA PHE A 482 20.74 -0.06 9.34
C PHE A 482 21.84 -0.12 8.25
N LEU A 483 22.43 1.02 7.90
CA LEU A 483 23.54 1.08 6.94
C LEU A 483 24.76 0.28 7.40
N ALA A 484 25.07 0.29 8.70
CA ALA A 484 26.20 -0.45 9.27
C ALA A 484 26.09 -1.97 9.12
N GLN A 485 24.88 -2.51 8.88
CA GLN A 485 24.68 -3.95 8.67
C GLN A 485 24.91 -4.36 7.20
N ALA A 486 24.91 -3.41 6.26
CA ALA A 486 25.05 -3.69 4.85
C ALA A 486 26.51 -4.00 4.48
N ALA A 487 26.70 -4.97 3.58
CA ALA A 487 28.02 -5.26 3.01
C ALA A 487 28.51 -4.05 2.19
N GLY A 488 29.71 -3.55 2.48
CA GLY A 488 30.27 -2.36 1.84
C GLY A 488 29.90 -1.03 2.52
N ALA A 489 29.43 -1.07 3.77
CA ALA A 489 29.23 0.14 4.57
C ALA A 489 30.53 0.97 4.69
N PRO A 490 30.48 2.30 4.50
CA PRO A 490 31.65 3.15 4.66
C PRO A 490 32.27 3.05 6.05
N SER A 491 33.59 3.08 6.13
CA SER A 491 34.33 3.07 7.40
C SER A 491 33.91 4.18 8.38
N ASP A 492 33.49 5.33 7.85
CA ASP A 492 32.98 6.47 8.63
C ASP A 492 31.73 6.14 9.47
N VAL A 493 30.85 5.26 8.98
CA VAL A 493 29.66 4.79 9.70
C VAL A 493 30.10 4.06 10.97
N HIS A 494 30.99 3.08 10.82
CA HIS A 494 31.49 2.28 11.94
C HIS A 494 32.34 3.11 12.92
N ARG A 495 33.11 4.08 12.41
CA ARG A 495 33.85 5.03 13.25
C ARG A 495 32.90 5.82 14.16
N TRP A 496 31.82 6.35 13.61
CA TRP A 496 30.84 7.11 14.38
C TRP A 496 30.17 6.22 15.46
N ILE A 497 29.76 4.99 15.11
CA ILE A 497 29.19 4.04 16.09
C ILE A 497 30.17 3.75 17.22
N ALA A 498 31.44 3.50 16.88
CA ALA A 498 32.48 3.22 17.87
C ALA A 498 32.72 4.40 18.81
N ASP A 499 32.80 5.62 18.26
CA ASP A 499 33.01 6.83 19.07
C ASP A 499 31.80 7.14 19.95
N ASN A 500 30.57 6.86 19.47
CA ASN A 500 29.37 6.98 20.28
C ASN A 500 29.33 5.93 21.42
N ALA A 501 29.64 4.66 21.13
CA ALA A 501 29.74 3.61 22.12
C ALA A 501 30.76 3.94 23.21
N ARG A 502 31.93 4.47 22.81
CA ARG A 502 32.96 4.96 23.72
C ARG A 502 32.45 6.06 24.66
N ARG A 503 31.65 7.01 24.16
CA ARG A 503 31.07 8.10 24.96
C ARG A 503 30.05 7.58 25.98
N ILE A 504 29.29 6.55 25.60
CA ILE A 504 28.28 5.90 26.47
C ILE A 504 28.94 4.93 27.47
N GLY A 505 30.18 4.49 27.20
CA GLY A 505 30.93 3.55 28.03
C GLY A 505 30.68 2.08 27.69
N ASP A 506 30.13 1.80 26.51
CA ASP A 506 29.87 0.44 26.02
C ASP A 506 31.11 -0.12 25.30
N VAL A 507 31.92 -0.87 26.04
CA VAL A 507 33.22 -1.39 25.59
C VAL A 507 33.05 -2.48 24.51
N GLU A 508 32.05 -3.35 24.63
CA GLU A 508 31.81 -4.42 23.68
C GLU A 508 31.34 -3.87 22.33
N ARG A 509 30.44 -2.88 22.38
CA ARG A 509 29.96 -2.21 21.16
C ARG A 509 31.04 -1.36 20.51
N GLU A 510 31.93 -0.72 21.28
CA GLU A 510 33.09 -0.04 20.71
C GLU A 510 34.01 -1.05 19.99
N ALA A 511 34.33 -2.18 20.63
CA ALA A 511 35.25 -3.17 20.07
C ALA A 511 34.73 -3.78 18.76
N THR A 512 33.45 -4.14 18.71
CA THR A 512 32.78 -4.71 17.52
C THR A 512 32.70 -3.70 16.38
N ALA A 513 32.30 -2.45 16.66
CA ALA A 513 32.27 -1.39 15.65
C ALA A 513 33.68 -1.08 15.10
N ARG A 514 34.73 -1.11 15.93
CA ARG A 514 36.13 -0.94 15.48
C ARG A 514 36.62 -2.10 14.60
N HIS A 515 36.17 -3.33 14.87
CA HIS A 515 36.48 -4.46 14.00
C HIS A 515 35.80 -4.33 12.64
N GLN A 516 34.51 -3.93 12.60
CA GLN A 516 33.82 -3.65 11.35
C GLN A 516 34.43 -2.46 10.59
N GLN A 517 34.88 -1.43 11.31
CA GLN A 517 35.63 -0.31 10.74
C GLN A 517 36.92 -0.79 10.05
N CYS A 518 37.65 -1.73 10.66
CA CYS A 518 38.85 -2.34 10.06
C CYS A 518 38.51 -3.03 8.73
N LEU A 519 37.47 -3.89 8.72
CA LEU A 519 37.03 -4.59 7.51
C LEU A 519 36.65 -3.61 6.39
N SER A 520 35.99 -2.51 6.73
CA SER A 520 35.60 -1.48 5.77
C SER A 520 36.83 -0.75 5.18
N HIS A 521 37.79 -0.37 6.02
CA HIS A 521 39.05 0.24 5.55
C HIS A 521 39.86 -0.67 4.63
N GLN A 522 39.82 -2.00 4.85
CA GLN A 522 40.46 -2.97 3.93
C GLN A 522 39.81 -2.93 2.54
N GLN A 523 38.47 -2.85 2.47
CA GLN A 523 37.74 -2.72 1.21
C GLN A 523 38.02 -1.38 0.51
N GLU A 524 38.22 -0.32 1.29
CA GLU A 524 38.59 1.02 0.80
C GLU A 524 40.08 1.16 0.43
N ALA A 525 40.89 0.10 0.62
CA ALA A 525 42.34 0.07 0.42
C ALA A 525 43.15 1.05 1.32
N ASP A 526 42.61 1.44 2.48
CA ASP A 526 43.34 2.20 3.51
C ASP A 526 43.87 1.26 4.60
N LEU A 527 45.01 0.63 4.31
CA LEU A 527 45.61 -0.36 5.20
C LEU A 527 46.06 0.24 6.55
N VAL A 528 46.50 1.50 6.55
CA VAL A 528 46.97 2.17 7.77
C VAL A 528 45.81 2.39 8.74
N ALA A 529 44.70 2.95 8.25
CA ALA A 529 43.50 3.14 9.06
C ALA A 529 42.87 1.80 9.50
N ALA A 530 42.92 0.77 8.64
CA ALA A 530 42.48 -0.58 8.99
C ALA A 530 43.29 -1.13 10.18
N CYS A 531 44.61 -0.98 10.14
CA CYS A 531 45.50 -1.44 11.20
C CYS A 531 45.25 -0.70 12.53
N GLU A 532 45.03 0.61 12.50
CA GLU A 532 44.68 1.39 13.69
C GLU A 532 43.35 0.96 14.31
N ALA A 533 42.33 0.73 13.49
CA ALA A 533 41.03 0.24 13.93
C ALA A 533 41.13 -1.17 14.55
N ALA A 534 41.87 -2.08 13.92
CA ALA A 534 42.13 -3.42 14.44
C ALA A 534 42.87 -3.38 15.79
N ARG A 535 43.89 -2.51 15.91
CA ARG A 535 44.62 -2.30 17.17
C ARG A 535 43.71 -1.84 18.29
N ARG A 536 42.80 -0.88 18.03
CA ARG A 536 41.84 -0.41 19.03
C ARG A 536 40.86 -1.51 19.43
N SER A 537 40.35 -2.28 18.47
CA SER A 537 39.45 -3.40 18.74
C SER A 537 40.12 -4.47 19.62
N GLN A 538 41.35 -4.88 19.29
CA GLN A 538 42.12 -5.86 20.08
C GLN A 538 42.42 -5.35 21.51
N LEU A 539 42.72 -4.06 21.68
CA LEU A 539 42.96 -3.48 23.00
C LEU A 539 41.72 -3.56 23.92
N LEU A 540 40.52 -3.49 23.33
CA LEU A 540 39.26 -3.56 24.07
C LEU A 540 38.84 -5.02 24.30
N GLN A 541 39.15 -5.92 23.36
CA GLN A 541 38.87 -7.35 23.42
C GLN A 541 40.15 -8.16 23.14
N PRO A 542 41.06 -8.29 24.12
CA PRO A 542 42.33 -9.01 23.93
C PRO A 542 42.13 -10.50 23.67
N GLU A 543 41.01 -11.06 24.11
CA GLU A 543 40.63 -12.46 23.90
C GLU A 543 40.19 -12.75 22.46
N ASN A 544 39.88 -11.72 21.65
CA ASN A 544 39.44 -11.90 20.28
C ASN A 544 40.63 -12.13 19.33
N LEU A 545 41.02 -13.41 19.22
CA LEU A 545 42.19 -13.85 18.45
C LEU A 545 42.06 -13.61 16.94
N GLU A 546 40.85 -13.50 16.43
CA GLU A 546 40.62 -13.19 15.02
C GLU A 546 41.12 -11.80 14.66
N VAL A 547 40.81 -10.82 15.52
CA VAL A 547 41.26 -9.44 15.37
C VAL A 547 42.79 -9.37 15.50
N ALA A 548 43.39 -10.15 16.39
CA ALA A 548 44.84 -10.22 16.55
C ALA A 548 45.54 -10.77 15.30
N LEU A 549 45.03 -11.86 14.72
CA LEU A 549 45.53 -12.43 13.47
C LEU A 549 45.35 -11.47 12.29
N GLN A 550 44.18 -10.84 12.19
CA GLN A 550 43.88 -9.86 11.15
C GLN A 550 44.81 -8.64 11.24
N ARG A 551 45.05 -8.14 12.46
CA ARG A 551 45.99 -7.03 12.71
C ARG A 551 47.42 -7.42 12.30
N ALA A 552 47.91 -8.58 12.71
CA ALA A 552 49.25 -9.03 12.35
C ALA A 552 49.42 -9.18 10.82
N HIS A 553 48.37 -9.64 10.13
CA HIS A 553 48.36 -9.70 8.68
C HIS A 553 48.40 -8.30 8.04
N LEU A 554 47.66 -7.33 8.57
CA LEU A 554 47.71 -5.93 8.10
C LEU A 554 49.07 -5.28 8.34
N GLU A 555 49.66 -5.46 9.52
CA GLU A 555 50.99 -4.95 9.86
C GLU A 555 52.05 -5.48 8.88
N GLU A 556 51.96 -6.76 8.50
CA GLU A 556 52.80 -7.36 7.46
C GLU A 556 52.56 -6.74 6.07
N GLN A 557 51.31 -6.53 5.67
CA GLN A 557 50.98 -5.91 4.37
C GLN A 557 51.49 -4.47 4.27
N ILE A 558 51.52 -3.73 5.39
CA ILE A 558 52.08 -2.37 5.50
C ILE A 558 53.63 -2.42 5.47
N GLY A 559 54.24 -3.57 5.70
CA GLY A 559 55.69 -3.81 5.68
C GLY A 559 56.35 -3.81 7.06
N ASP A 560 55.57 -3.79 8.15
CA ASP A 560 56.07 -3.82 9.53
C ASP A 560 55.96 -5.22 10.14
N ILE A 561 56.76 -6.14 9.62
CA ILE A 561 56.79 -7.54 10.05
C ILE A 561 57.18 -7.66 11.54
N ARG A 562 57.98 -6.72 12.06
CA ARG A 562 58.42 -6.74 13.45
C ARG A 562 57.27 -6.49 14.43
N THR A 563 56.40 -5.53 14.13
CA THR A 563 55.21 -5.31 14.96
C THR A 563 54.22 -6.45 14.82
N ALA A 564 54.06 -7.05 13.63
CA ALA A 564 53.24 -8.25 13.44
C ALA A 564 53.68 -9.41 14.34
N ILE A 565 54.99 -9.70 14.38
CA ILE A 565 55.58 -10.73 15.27
C ILE A 565 55.30 -10.37 16.74
N SER A 566 55.59 -9.14 17.14
CA SER A 566 55.37 -8.68 18.52
C SER A 566 53.91 -8.79 18.96
N THR A 567 52.97 -8.45 18.07
CA THR A 567 51.52 -8.57 18.30
C THR A 567 51.11 -10.02 18.52
N LEU A 568 51.60 -10.95 17.68
CA LEU A 568 51.30 -12.38 17.80
C LEU A 568 51.91 -12.98 19.06
N GLU A 569 53.15 -12.61 19.41
CA GLU A 569 53.81 -13.06 20.64
C GLU A 569 53.08 -12.60 21.90
N GLN A 570 52.69 -11.32 21.97
CA GLN A 570 51.91 -10.79 23.10
C GLN A 570 50.55 -11.47 23.23
N THR A 571 49.89 -11.74 22.09
CA THR A 571 48.59 -12.42 22.09
C THR A 571 48.73 -13.87 22.58
N LEU A 572 49.77 -14.58 22.13
CA LEU A 572 50.03 -15.97 22.53
C LEU A 572 50.46 -16.10 24.00
N ASP A 573 51.20 -15.12 24.52
CA ASP A 573 51.63 -15.08 25.93
C ASP A 573 50.43 -14.88 26.89
N GLN A 574 49.46 -14.05 26.49
CA GLN A 574 48.24 -13.78 27.26
C GLN A 574 47.18 -14.91 27.14
N LEU A 575 47.35 -15.84 26.19
CA LEU A 575 46.39 -16.88 25.90
C LEU A 575 46.46 -18.06 26.90
N PRO A 576 45.33 -18.47 27.52
CA PRO A 576 45.30 -19.70 28.30
C PRO A 576 45.53 -20.92 27.39
N GLY A 577 46.36 -21.87 27.83
CA GLY A 577 46.69 -23.07 27.02
C GLY A 577 45.48 -23.97 26.77
N GLY A 578 45.38 -24.51 25.55
CA GLY A 578 44.28 -25.37 25.10
C GLY A 578 43.17 -24.63 24.35
N HIS A 579 43.40 -23.38 23.94
CA HIS A 579 42.41 -22.61 23.17
C HIS A 579 42.24 -23.20 21.74
N PRO A 580 41.01 -23.30 21.19
CA PRO A 580 40.77 -23.95 19.90
C PRO A 580 41.56 -23.35 18.73
N ARG A 581 41.86 -22.05 18.77
CA ARG A 581 42.64 -21.33 17.74
C ARG A 581 44.11 -21.08 18.12
N GLU A 582 44.61 -21.69 19.21
CA GLU A 582 46.01 -21.58 19.64
C GLU A 582 46.97 -22.05 18.54
N GLN A 583 46.59 -23.11 17.83
CA GLN A 583 47.40 -23.67 16.74
C GLN A 583 47.54 -22.69 15.55
N GLU A 584 46.48 -22.00 15.17
CA GLU A 584 46.50 -21.01 14.06
C GLU A 584 47.47 -19.85 14.37
N LEU A 585 47.48 -19.36 15.60
CA LEU A 585 48.40 -18.31 16.06
C LEU A 585 49.86 -18.78 16.05
N ILE A 586 50.12 -20.00 16.54
CA ILE A 586 51.46 -20.59 16.55
C ILE A 586 51.97 -20.76 15.12
N GLU A 587 51.13 -21.26 14.21
CA GLU A 587 51.50 -21.43 12.80
C GLU A 587 51.78 -20.08 12.13
N ALA A 588 50.91 -19.08 12.36
CA ALA A 588 51.10 -17.72 11.84
C ALA A 588 52.40 -17.07 12.36
N LEU A 589 52.72 -17.28 13.64
CA LEU A 589 53.94 -16.74 14.26
C LEU A 589 55.19 -17.47 13.74
N LEU A 590 55.20 -18.81 13.69
CA LEU A 590 56.34 -19.59 13.19
C LEU A 590 56.63 -19.41 11.69
N GLN A 591 55.61 -19.03 10.89
CA GLN A 591 55.80 -18.64 9.50
C GLN A 591 56.62 -17.34 9.38
N ARG A 592 56.39 -16.38 10.30
CA ARG A 592 57.04 -15.06 10.29
C ARG A 592 58.36 -15.05 11.05
N ASP A 593 58.41 -15.72 12.21
CA ASP A 593 59.59 -15.92 13.03
C ASP A 593 59.74 -17.38 13.45
N ARG A 594 60.63 -18.09 12.75
CA ARG A 594 60.95 -19.51 13.03
C ARG A 594 61.67 -19.72 14.36
N SER A 595 62.19 -18.64 14.95
CA SER A 595 62.92 -18.61 16.23
C SER A 595 62.08 -18.16 17.42
N SER A 596 60.78 -17.89 17.24
CA SER A 596 59.94 -17.46 18.37
C SER A 596 59.84 -18.57 19.42
N ARG A 597 60.42 -18.31 20.60
CA ARG A 597 60.51 -19.28 21.70
C ARG A 597 59.13 -19.66 22.24
N ILE A 598 58.26 -18.68 22.45
CA ILE A 598 56.90 -18.89 23.00
C ILE A 598 56.09 -19.80 22.06
N ALA A 599 56.16 -19.56 20.74
CA ALA A 599 55.49 -20.39 19.75
C ALA A 599 56.00 -21.83 19.76
N LEU A 600 57.32 -22.01 19.81
CA LEU A 600 57.94 -23.33 19.87
C LEU A 600 57.56 -24.07 21.17
N GLU A 601 57.60 -23.41 22.33
CA GLU A 601 57.22 -24.00 23.62
C GLU A 601 55.75 -24.45 23.65
N ARG A 602 54.83 -23.60 23.15
CA ARG A 602 53.39 -23.93 23.06
C ARG A 602 53.07 -25.00 22.01
N SER A 603 53.92 -25.17 21.00
CA SER A 603 53.73 -26.22 19.96
C SER A 603 54.12 -27.64 20.40
N VAL A 604 54.97 -27.79 21.43
CA VAL A 604 55.41 -29.10 21.95
C VAL A 604 54.25 -29.98 22.46
N PRO A 605 53.30 -29.49 23.29
CA PRO A 605 52.18 -30.31 23.76
C PRO A 605 51.14 -30.61 22.68
N LEU A 606 51.04 -29.78 21.63
CA LEU A 606 50.09 -29.93 20.52
C LEU A 606 50.55 -30.94 19.46
N THR A 607 51.85 -31.27 19.43
CA THR A 607 52.42 -32.19 18.45
C THR A 607 52.48 -33.63 18.96
N LYS A 608 52.19 -34.59 18.06
CA LYS A 608 52.19 -36.02 18.42
C LYS A 608 53.56 -36.45 18.95
N LYS A 609 53.55 -37.14 20.10
CA LYS A 609 54.76 -37.64 20.76
C LYS A 609 55.61 -38.49 19.81
N GLY A 610 56.88 -38.12 19.65
CA GLY A 610 57.87 -38.83 18.82
C GLY A 610 57.77 -38.55 17.31
N SER A 611 56.92 -37.61 16.88
CA SER A 611 56.85 -37.19 15.48
C SER A 611 58.11 -36.42 15.04
N VAL A 612 58.40 -36.44 13.73
CA VAL A 612 59.50 -35.68 13.13
C VAL A 612 59.36 -34.17 13.42
N GLN A 613 58.14 -33.65 13.40
CA GLN A 613 57.84 -32.26 13.73
C GLN A 613 58.20 -31.93 15.19
N GLN A 614 57.80 -32.78 16.15
CA GLN A 614 58.12 -32.55 17.56
C GLN A 614 59.64 -32.60 17.81
N ARG A 615 60.35 -33.54 17.17
CA ARG A 615 61.82 -33.61 17.21
C ARG A 615 62.45 -32.31 16.68
N SER A 616 61.95 -31.79 15.56
CA SER A 616 62.44 -30.51 15.00
C SER A 616 62.16 -29.32 15.91
N ILE A 617 61.03 -29.27 16.60
CA ILE A 617 60.69 -28.19 17.54
C ILE A 617 61.63 -28.22 18.75
N LEU A 618 61.81 -29.39 19.36
CA LEU A 618 62.70 -29.58 20.51
C LEU A 618 64.15 -29.24 20.18
N LEU A 619 64.62 -29.60 18.98
CA LEU A 619 65.95 -29.20 18.50
C LEU A 619 66.07 -27.68 18.41
N ARG A 620 65.10 -26.97 17.81
CA ARG A 620 65.12 -25.49 17.72
C ARG A 620 65.12 -24.83 19.10
N LEU A 621 64.33 -25.33 20.05
CA LEU A 621 64.34 -24.85 21.44
C LEU A 621 65.71 -25.05 22.10
N SER A 622 66.34 -26.21 21.90
CA SER A 622 67.69 -26.45 22.43
C SER A 622 68.71 -25.48 21.83
N LEU A 623 68.66 -25.22 20.53
CA LEU A 623 69.54 -24.25 19.86
C LEU A 623 69.33 -22.83 20.38
N LEU A 624 68.08 -22.40 20.59
CA LEU A 624 67.77 -21.10 21.19
C LEU A 624 68.30 -20.99 22.62
N SER A 625 68.14 -22.03 23.45
CA SER A 625 68.67 -22.05 24.81
C SER A 625 70.19 -21.91 24.85
N VAL A 626 70.90 -22.55 23.91
CA VAL A 626 72.35 -22.45 23.76
C VAL A 626 72.78 -21.04 23.32
N LEU A 627 72.05 -20.42 22.38
CA LEU A 627 72.31 -19.04 21.94
C LEU A 627 72.10 -18.01 23.06
N GLU A 628 71.18 -18.26 23.99
CA GLU A 628 70.96 -17.42 25.18
C GLU A 628 71.96 -17.71 26.33
N GLY A 629 72.91 -18.63 26.13
CA GLY A 629 73.93 -18.99 27.13
C GLY A 629 73.45 -19.97 28.20
N GLN A 630 72.30 -20.63 28.00
CA GLN A 630 71.84 -21.71 28.87
C GLN A 630 72.56 -23.02 28.52
N ARG A 631 72.97 -23.78 29.54
CA ARG A 631 73.60 -25.08 29.36
C ARG A 631 72.53 -26.15 29.13
N CYS A 632 72.65 -26.90 28.03
CA CYS A 632 71.80 -28.08 27.81
C CYS A 632 72.25 -29.21 28.74
N THR A 633 71.41 -29.62 29.68
CA THR A 633 71.66 -30.78 30.54
C THR A 633 71.24 -32.07 29.83
N VAL A 634 72.14 -33.05 29.79
CA VAL A 634 71.91 -34.35 29.14
C VAL A 634 71.28 -35.30 30.15
N SER A 635 70.22 -36.03 29.76
CA SER A 635 69.57 -37.02 30.63
C SER A 635 70.17 -38.42 30.49
N ASP A 636 69.89 -39.33 31.43
CA ASP A 636 70.41 -40.70 31.46
C ASP A 636 70.11 -41.55 30.19
N LYS A 637 69.13 -41.17 29.36
CA LYS A 637 68.89 -41.72 28.02
C LYS A 637 68.63 -40.58 27.03
N PRO A 638 69.68 -40.02 26.41
CA PRO A 638 69.52 -38.82 25.61
C PRO A 638 68.88 -39.11 24.26
N ASP A 639 67.97 -38.25 23.81
CA ASP A 639 67.46 -38.25 22.43
C ASP A 639 68.49 -37.58 21.51
N ALA A 640 68.53 -37.92 20.22
CA ALA A 640 69.52 -37.41 19.27
C ALA A 640 69.58 -35.86 19.24
N ASN A 641 68.45 -35.20 19.47
CA ASN A 641 68.35 -33.74 19.56
C ASN A 641 69.03 -33.16 20.81
N GLN A 642 68.99 -33.85 21.95
CA GLN A 642 69.66 -33.43 23.19
C GLN A 642 71.18 -33.51 23.05
N LEU A 643 71.67 -34.52 22.32
CA LEU A 643 73.09 -34.67 22.01
C LEU A 643 73.58 -33.54 21.10
N VAL A 644 72.84 -33.17 20.06
CA VAL A 644 73.18 -32.02 19.18
C VAL A 644 73.26 -30.71 19.97
N GLY A 645 72.28 -30.43 20.84
CA GLY A 645 72.30 -29.24 21.70
C GLY A 645 73.48 -29.23 22.69
N ALA A 646 73.80 -30.38 23.30
CA ALA A 646 74.93 -30.53 24.22
C ALA A 646 76.30 -30.36 23.53
N ILE A 647 76.47 -30.90 22.31
CA ILE A 647 77.66 -30.70 21.49
C ILE A 647 77.87 -29.20 21.21
N LEU A 648 76.82 -28.51 20.76
CA LEU A 648 76.89 -27.08 20.44
C LEU A 648 77.15 -26.21 21.68
N SER A 649 76.57 -26.56 22.84
CA SER A 649 76.82 -25.89 24.12
C SER A 649 78.29 -26.01 24.56
N ALA A 650 78.87 -27.22 24.47
CA ALA A 650 80.28 -27.46 24.78
C ALA A 650 81.25 -26.75 23.81
N LEU A 651 80.86 -26.61 22.54
CA LEU A 651 81.63 -25.89 21.52
C LEU A 651 81.64 -24.37 21.71
N ILE A 652 80.70 -23.78 22.48
CA ILE A 652 80.60 -22.34 22.71
C ILE A 652 81.21 -21.92 24.06
N ASP A 653 81.33 -22.82 25.06
CA ASP A 653 81.98 -22.56 26.36
C ASP A 653 83.48 -22.18 26.19
N PRO A 654 84.06 -21.33 27.07
CA PRO A 654 85.49 -21.01 27.04
C PRO A 654 86.35 -22.26 27.29
N GLU A 655 87.55 -22.28 26.69
CA GLU A 655 88.37 -23.47 26.37
C GLU A 655 88.63 -24.47 27.52
N GLU A 656 88.54 -24.05 28.80
CA GLU A 656 89.00 -24.85 29.94
C GLU A 656 88.15 -26.10 30.26
N ASN A 657 86.91 -26.21 29.78
CA ASN A 657 86.04 -27.40 30.01
C ASN A 657 85.50 -28.06 28.73
N ARG A 658 85.94 -27.62 27.55
CA ARG A 658 85.38 -28.08 26.25
C ARG A 658 85.68 -29.55 25.96
N LEU A 659 86.92 -29.98 26.17
CA LEU A 659 87.38 -31.33 25.79
C LEU A 659 86.75 -32.43 26.65
N SER A 660 86.68 -32.22 27.96
CA SER A 660 86.09 -33.15 28.92
C SER A 660 84.59 -33.33 28.72
N GLN A 661 83.86 -32.24 28.42
CA GLN A 661 82.43 -32.31 28.12
C GLN A 661 82.14 -33.01 26.78
N LEU A 662 82.95 -32.77 25.75
CA LEU A 662 82.82 -33.44 24.46
C LEU A 662 83.11 -34.95 24.57
N GLU A 663 84.13 -35.37 25.33
CA GLU A 663 84.45 -36.79 25.56
C GLU A 663 83.30 -37.56 26.24
N GLU A 664 82.62 -36.94 27.21
CA GLU A 664 81.47 -37.53 27.91
C GLU A 664 80.26 -37.70 26.98
N ILE A 665 79.99 -36.70 26.13
CA ILE A 665 78.92 -36.76 25.11
C ILE A 665 79.24 -37.83 24.05
N VAL A 666 80.51 -37.94 23.66
CA VAL A 666 81.01 -38.94 22.71
C VAL A 666 80.78 -40.37 23.22
N GLN A 667 81.07 -40.65 24.50
CA GLN A 667 80.81 -41.96 25.10
C GLN A 667 79.31 -42.33 25.15
N GLN A 668 78.43 -41.33 25.24
CA GLN A 668 76.98 -41.54 25.24
C GLN A 668 76.42 -41.75 23.81
N LEU A 669 76.99 -41.10 22.79
CA LEU A 669 76.68 -41.30 21.38
C LEU A 669 77.02 -42.72 20.89
N ASP A 670 78.13 -43.27 21.38
CA ASP A 670 78.56 -44.64 21.05
C ASP A 670 77.58 -45.73 21.50
N GLN A 671 76.65 -45.41 22.40
CA GLN A 671 75.65 -46.35 22.93
C GLN A 671 74.31 -46.30 22.18
N GLN A 672 74.11 -45.37 21.23
CA GLN A 672 72.87 -45.26 20.43
C GLN A 672 73.10 -45.49 18.94
N SER A 673 72.13 -46.11 18.27
CA SER A 673 72.14 -46.42 16.84
C SER A 673 71.28 -45.41 16.05
N ASP A 674 71.72 -44.15 15.93
CA ASP A 674 70.97 -43.07 15.24
C ASP A 674 71.69 -42.59 13.95
N PRO A 675 70.99 -42.40 12.80
CA PRO A 675 71.62 -42.07 11.51
C PRO A 675 72.41 -40.76 11.45
N LEU A 676 72.09 -39.77 12.30
CA LEU A 676 72.83 -38.49 12.37
C LEU A 676 74.27 -38.69 12.90
N VAL A 677 74.46 -39.70 13.76
CA VAL A 677 75.79 -40.11 14.25
C VAL A 677 76.59 -40.76 13.12
N GLN A 678 75.93 -41.48 12.22
CA GLN A 678 76.58 -42.02 11.01
C GLN A 678 76.99 -40.90 10.05
N LEU A 679 76.14 -39.91 9.78
CA LEU A 679 76.48 -38.75 8.95
C LEU A 679 77.62 -37.90 9.55
N LEU A 680 77.57 -37.62 10.86
CA LEU A 680 78.65 -36.94 11.58
C LEU A 680 79.95 -37.75 11.58
N ARG A 681 79.86 -39.10 11.67
CA ARG A 681 81.02 -39.98 11.54
C ARG A 681 81.55 -40.01 10.10
N GLU A 682 80.70 -40.00 9.07
CA GLU A 682 81.13 -39.93 7.67
C GLU A 682 81.90 -38.64 7.40
N GLU A 683 81.37 -37.48 7.82
CA GLU A 683 82.04 -36.18 7.70
C GLU A 683 83.33 -36.10 8.55
N PHE A 684 83.32 -36.59 9.81
CA PHE A 684 84.53 -36.64 10.63
C PHE A 684 85.59 -37.60 10.07
N CYS A 685 85.19 -38.69 9.42
CA CYS A 685 86.12 -39.63 8.80
C CYS A 685 86.86 -39.00 7.60
N GLU A 686 86.25 -38.03 6.92
CA GLU A 686 86.93 -37.25 5.87
C GLU A 686 87.94 -36.23 6.43
N VAL A 687 87.69 -35.70 7.63
CA VAL A 687 88.52 -34.63 8.23
C VAL A 687 89.64 -35.19 9.12
N ASP A 688 89.36 -36.20 9.96
CA ASP A 688 90.34 -36.90 10.79
C ASP A 688 89.95 -38.38 10.97
N PRO A 689 90.50 -39.29 10.13
CA PRO A 689 90.13 -40.70 10.12
C PRO A 689 90.61 -41.48 11.36
N GLU A 690 91.48 -40.89 12.19
CA GLU A 690 92.04 -41.54 13.39
C GLU A 690 91.30 -41.14 14.68
N HIS A 691 90.32 -40.23 14.57
CA HIS A 691 89.62 -39.67 15.72
C HIS A 691 88.90 -40.78 16.53
N PRO A 692 89.03 -40.81 17.86
CA PRO A 692 88.49 -41.88 18.72
C PRO A 692 86.98 -42.11 18.56
N PHE A 693 86.24 -41.10 18.10
CA PHE A 693 84.81 -41.15 17.78
C PHE A 693 84.42 -42.18 16.70
N LEU A 694 85.37 -42.60 15.85
CA LEU A 694 85.15 -43.58 14.77
C LEU A 694 85.42 -45.02 15.22
N LYS A 695 86.01 -45.23 16.41
CA LYS A 695 86.59 -46.51 16.82
C LYS A 695 85.61 -47.43 17.57
N THR A 696 84.38 -47.00 17.82
CA THR A 696 83.39 -47.77 18.60
C THR A 696 82.38 -48.47 17.68
N THR A 697 82.81 -49.62 17.16
CA THR A 697 81.96 -50.58 16.44
C THR A 697 81.47 -51.67 17.40
N ALA A 698 80.17 -51.75 17.66
CA ALA A 698 79.55 -52.96 18.20
C ALA A 698 78.69 -53.62 17.11
N THR A 699 79.23 -54.74 16.59
CA THR A 699 78.60 -55.81 15.80
C THR A 699 77.97 -55.43 14.45
N ALA A 700 78.75 -55.63 13.40
CA ALA A 700 78.27 -55.80 12.03
C ALA A 700 77.48 -57.11 11.86
N SER A 701 76.35 -57.06 11.17
CA SER A 701 75.84 -58.18 10.39
C SER A 701 75.34 -57.68 9.03
N ALA A 702 75.97 -58.23 7.98
CA ALA A 702 75.66 -58.21 6.56
C ALA A 702 75.48 -56.85 5.84
N VAL A 703 76.52 -56.48 5.10
CA VAL A 703 76.56 -55.48 4.02
C VAL A 703 75.79 -56.00 2.80
N THR A 704 74.94 -55.17 2.21
CA THR A 704 74.71 -55.16 0.75
C THR A 704 75.01 -53.76 0.22
N GLU A 705 75.75 -53.74 -0.88
CA GLU A 705 76.53 -52.64 -1.46
C GLU A 705 75.74 -51.34 -1.75
N PHE A 706 76.28 -50.21 -1.30
CA PHE A 706 75.98 -48.88 -1.84
C PHE A 706 76.99 -48.53 -2.94
N ARG A 707 76.51 -48.15 -4.12
CA ARG A 707 77.33 -47.50 -5.16
C ARG A 707 77.02 -45.99 -5.15
N ARG A 708 78.03 -45.21 -4.74
CA ARG A 708 78.15 -43.75 -4.82
C ARG A 708 77.98 -43.23 -6.25
N VAL A 709 77.39 -42.03 -6.41
CA VAL A 709 77.96 -40.93 -7.23
C VAL A 709 77.42 -39.58 -6.69
N GLU A 710 78.30 -38.79 -6.06
CA GLU A 710 78.25 -37.32 -6.05
C GLU A 710 78.70 -36.77 -7.40
N VAL A 711 78.21 -35.59 -7.81
CA VAL A 711 79.05 -34.44 -8.18
C VAL A 711 78.20 -33.16 -8.12
N VAL A 712 78.73 -32.20 -7.37
CA VAL A 712 78.30 -30.80 -7.17
C VAL A 712 78.66 -29.93 -8.39
N ARG A 713 77.88 -28.86 -8.67
CA ARG A 713 78.32 -27.44 -8.83
C ARG A 713 77.33 -26.58 -9.63
N THR A 714 76.62 -25.65 -8.96
CA THR A 714 76.81 -24.17 -8.91
C THR A 714 76.33 -23.38 -10.11
N GLY A 715 75.61 -22.27 -9.86
CA GLY A 715 75.57 -21.14 -10.80
C GLY A 715 74.37 -20.21 -10.65
N LEU A 716 74.49 -19.21 -9.78
CA LEU A 716 73.64 -18.02 -9.69
C LEU A 716 73.59 -17.22 -11.02
N GLY A 717 72.43 -16.63 -11.29
CA GLY A 717 72.36 -15.23 -11.76
C GLY A 717 72.04 -14.98 -13.22
N GLY A 718 70.78 -14.63 -13.48
CA GLY A 718 70.46 -13.29 -13.98
C GLY A 718 70.25 -13.07 -15.48
N ILE A 719 69.16 -12.32 -15.72
CA ILE A 719 69.01 -11.27 -16.75
C ILE A 719 68.50 -11.78 -18.11
N THR A 720 67.16 -11.74 -18.28
CA THR A 720 66.37 -10.73 -19.04
C THR A 720 66.55 -10.90 -20.55
N GLU A 721 65.62 -10.63 -21.44
CA GLU A 721 64.32 -9.97 -21.45
C GLU A 721 63.78 -10.24 -22.88
N LYS A 722 62.50 -9.94 -23.08
CA LYS A 722 61.97 -9.36 -24.32
C LYS A 722 61.74 -10.28 -25.52
N LEU A 723 60.45 -10.60 -25.67
CA LEU A 723 59.52 -10.22 -26.76
C LEU A 723 58.75 -11.45 -27.24
N ARG A 724 57.47 -11.38 -27.59
CA ARG A 724 56.35 -10.45 -27.37
C ARG A 724 55.19 -11.12 -28.14
N ASN A 725 54.03 -11.25 -27.51
CA ASN A 725 52.70 -11.46 -28.12
C ASN A 725 52.52 -12.81 -28.88
N VAL A 726 51.45 -13.57 -28.67
CA VAL A 726 50.03 -13.23 -28.85
C VAL A 726 49.17 -14.22 -28.03
N GLN A 727 48.21 -13.67 -27.27
CA GLN A 727 46.85 -14.16 -26.92
C GLN A 727 46.58 -15.67 -26.68
N VAL A 728 45.73 -16.14 -25.77
CA VAL A 728 45.03 -15.68 -24.55
C VAL A 728 44.31 -16.97 -24.05
N SER A 729 44.29 -17.16 -22.73
CA SER A 729 43.42 -18.05 -21.92
C SER A 729 43.50 -19.59 -22.09
N ASP A 730 44.28 -20.23 -21.20
CA ASP A 730 43.84 -20.99 -20.00
C ASP A 730 42.56 -21.84 -20.10
N SER A 731 42.44 -23.04 -19.50
CA SER A 731 43.37 -23.88 -18.74
C SER A 731 42.69 -25.24 -18.47
N SER A 732 43.53 -26.27 -18.32
CA SER A 732 43.44 -27.37 -17.35
C SER A 732 42.32 -28.45 -17.37
N PRO A 733 42.66 -29.66 -16.87
CA PRO A 733 42.14 -30.95 -17.35
C PRO A 733 41.53 -31.80 -16.18
N PRO A 734 41.76 -33.11 -16.01
CA PRO A 734 40.79 -34.18 -16.31
C PRO A 734 40.45 -35.14 -15.14
N ALA A 735 39.63 -36.15 -15.46
CA ALA A 735 39.63 -37.55 -14.97
C ALA A 735 38.81 -37.98 -13.72
N GLN A 736 37.67 -38.65 -14.01
CA GLN A 736 37.23 -39.99 -13.59
C GLN A 736 37.34 -40.51 -12.12
N THR A 737 36.13 -40.67 -11.53
CA THR A 737 35.53 -41.82 -10.76
C THR A 737 35.97 -42.16 -9.32
N ALA A 738 35.08 -41.85 -8.35
CA ALA A 738 34.05 -42.74 -7.75
C ALA A 738 33.96 -42.78 -6.20
N ALA A 739 32.73 -42.52 -5.72
CA ALA A 739 32.01 -43.02 -4.53
C ALA A 739 31.93 -42.20 -3.21
N ASN A 740 30.71 -41.64 -2.99
CA ASN A 740 29.91 -41.43 -1.75
C ASN A 740 30.40 -40.38 -0.72
N LEU A 741 29.60 -39.48 -0.10
CA LEU A 741 28.16 -39.26 0.15
C LEU A 741 27.99 -37.78 0.71
N PRO A 742 26.80 -37.23 1.07
CA PRO A 742 26.28 -35.99 0.47
C PRO A 742 26.08 -34.77 1.41
N GLU A 743 25.90 -33.58 0.82
CA GLU A 743 25.07 -32.50 1.36
C GLU A 743 24.40 -31.69 0.22
N GLU A 744 23.08 -31.54 0.36
CA GLU A 744 22.17 -30.45 0.02
C GLU A 744 22.08 -29.70 -1.35
N ILE A 745 20.82 -29.67 -1.83
CA ILE A 745 20.04 -28.55 -2.45
C ILE A 745 20.25 -28.19 -3.95
N THR A 746 19.22 -28.58 -4.76
CA THR A 746 18.50 -27.96 -5.92
C THR A 746 19.26 -27.11 -6.98
N PRO A 747 18.70 -26.66 -8.15
CA PRO A 747 17.33 -26.74 -8.71
C PRO A 747 17.21 -27.06 -10.23
N ASP A 748 15.93 -27.12 -10.66
CA ASP A 748 15.32 -26.75 -11.95
C ASP A 748 15.54 -27.49 -13.28
N GLY A 749 14.38 -27.90 -13.85
CA GLY A 749 14.07 -27.57 -15.25
C GLY A 749 13.25 -28.59 -16.06
N GLY A 750 11.92 -28.43 -16.08
CA GLY A 750 11.12 -28.63 -17.32
C GLY A 750 10.05 -29.73 -17.35
N THR A 751 8.77 -29.30 -17.22
CA THR A 751 7.55 -29.66 -18.01
C THR A 751 7.19 -31.14 -18.25
N GLU A 752 5.98 -31.68 -18.10
CA GLU A 752 4.60 -31.15 -18.11
C GLU A 752 3.61 -32.27 -17.65
N GLU A 753 2.45 -31.84 -17.13
CA GLU A 753 1.12 -32.48 -17.13
C GLU A 753 0.83 -33.82 -16.39
N THR A 754 0.18 -33.75 -15.21
CA THR A 754 -1.28 -33.74 -14.92
C THR A 754 -1.98 -35.11 -14.94
N GLN A 755 -2.59 -35.45 -13.78
CA GLN A 755 -3.94 -36.03 -13.59
C GLN A 755 -3.98 -36.85 -12.29
N LYS A 756 -4.61 -36.29 -11.24
CA LYS A 756 -5.40 -36.98 -10.21
C LYS A 756 -5.83 -35.99 -9.12
N GLY A 757 -6.90 -35.25 -9.40
CA GLY A 757 -7.51 -34.29 -8.48
C GLY A 757 -9.01 -34.17 -8.73
N ILE A 758 -9.75 -35.29 -8.65
CA ILE A 758 -11.23 -35.29 -8.78
C ILE A 758 -11.92 -36.18 -7.73
N GLN A 759 -11.20 -37.02 -6.98
CA GLN A 759 -11.83 -37.94 -6.01
C GLN A 759 -11.93 -37.39 -4.58
N THR A 760 -11.22 -36.32 -4.23
CA THR A 760 -11.22 -35.74 -2.86
C THR A 760 -12.15 -34.53 -2.68
N ALA A 761 -12.81 -34.06 -3.74
CA ALA A 761 -13.80 -32.98 -3.68
C ALA A 761 -15.26 -33.47 -3.60
N LEU A 762 -15.51 -34.76 -3.87
CA LEU A 762 -16.85 -35.36 -3.90
C LEU A 762 -17.31 -36.00 -2.58
N GLU A 763 -16.40 -36.21 -1.61
CA GLU A 763 -16.75 -36.72 -0.28
C GLU A 763 -17.15 -35.60 0.71
N ARG A 764 -16.79 -34.34 0.45
CA ARG A 764 -17.16 -33.19 1.30
C ARG A 764 -18.51 -32.56 0.98
N LEU A 765 -19.19 -32.98 -0.10
CA LEU A 765 -20.52 -32.49 -0.49
C LEU A 765 -21.67 -33.46 -0.18
N ARG A 766 -21.41 -34.60 0.49
CA ARG A 766 -22.45 -35.55 0.93
C ARG A 766 -22.84 -35.44 2.40
N SER A 767 -22.22 -34.57 3.19
CA SER A 767 -22.50 -34.41 4.63
C SER A 767 -23.42 -33.24 5.02
N LEU A 768 -24.16 -32.66 4.07
CA LEU A 768 -25.07 -31.52 4.35
C LEU A 768 -26.50 -31.68 3.81
N ARG A 769 -26.95 -32.90 3.52
CA ARG A 769 -28.36 -33.17 3.21
C ARG A 769 -28.82 -34.48 3.87
N THR A 770 -30.02 -34.46 4.46
CA THR A 770 -30.67 -35.47 5.32
C THR A 770 -30.20 -35.40 6.78
N VAL A 771 -31.04 -35.08 7.78
CA VAL A 771 -32.24 -35.75 8.35
C VAL A 771 -33.19 -34.64 8.88
N GLY A 772 -34.52 -34.67 8.92
CA GLY A 772 -35.55 -35.72 8.95
C GLY A 772 -36.54 -35.39 10.10
N THR A 773 -37.84 -35.48 9.83
CA THR A 773 -39.01 -35.27 10.71
C THR A 773 -39.07 -36.24 11.90
N ASP A 774 -39.61 -35.85 13.08
CA ASP A 774 -41.01 -36.09 13.55
C ASP A 774 -41.23 -36.05 15.09
N GLU A 775 -42.49 -35.79 15.50
CA GLU A 775 -43.16 -35.86 16.82
C GLU A 775 -42.81 -34.79 17.91
N GLY A 776 -43.71 -34.08 18.59
CA GLY A 776 -45.17 -34.07 18.73
C GLY A 776 -45.56 -33.76 20.20
N LYS A 777 -46.25 -32.64 20.48
CA LYS A 777 -47.41 -32.51 21.42
C LYS A 777 -47.67 -31.10 22.00
N ASP A 778 -48.95 -30.77 21.93
CA ASP A 778 -49.81 -30.04 22.88
C ASP A 778 -49.59 -28.54 23.11
N ASP A 779 -50.42 -27.75 22.41
CA ASP A 779 -51.04 -26.51 22.89
C ASP A 779 -52.05 -26.84 24.03
N PRO A 780 -52.34 -25.92 24.98
CA PRO A 780 -53.13 -24.73 24.63
C PRO A 780 -52.82 -23.42 25.39
N THR A 781 -53.19 -22.32 24.74
CA THR A 781 -53.51 -20.95 25.20
C THR A 781 -54.38 -20.86 26.47
N PRO A 782 -54.73 -19.67 27.04
CA PRO A 782 -54.31 -18.29 26.75
C PRO A 782 -53.92 -17.50 28.04
N ASP A 783 -53.42 -16.26 27.93
CA ASP A 783 -53.96 -15.19 28.77
C ASP A 783 -53.65 -13.76 28.30
N THR A 784 -54.65 -12.95 28.57
CA THR A 784 -54.92 -11.55 28.25
C THR A 784 -53.91 -10.54 28.82
N GLY A 785 -53.81 -9.35 28.21
CA GLY A 785 -53.32 -8.18 28.96
C GLY A 785 -52.88 -6.98 28.13
N SER A 786 -53.84 -6.14 27.75
CA SER A 786 -53.64 -4.73 27.41
C SER A 786 -52.93 -3.95 28.52
N CYS A 787 -52.04 -3.01 28.17
CA CYS A 787 -52.05 -1.60 28.60
C CYS A 787 -50.75 -0.87 28.27
N SER A 788 -50.87 0.25 27.54
CA SER A 788 -49.93 1.37 27.53
C SER A 788 -50.02 2.17 28.87
N PRO A 789 -49.42 3.36 28.99
CA PRO A 789 -48.02 3.69 29.25
C PRO A 789 -47.84 4.40 30.62
N GLN A 790 -46.64 4.39 31.24
CA GLN A 790 -46.11 5.53 32.02
C GLN A 790 -44.76 5.23 32.71
N GLN A 791 -43.80 6.12 32.43
CA GLN A 791 -42.84 6.76 33.34
C GLN A 791 -42.14 5.94 34.43
N ALA A 792 -40.81 5.83 34.31
CA ALA A 792 -39.90 6.02 35.43
C ALA A 792 -38.57 6.62 34.95
N ASN A 793 -38.21 7.76 35.53
CA ASN A 793 -36.93 8.43 35.46
C ASN A 793 -35.79 7.53 35.98
N GLY A 794 -34.58 7.74 35.45
CA GLY A 794 -33.35 7.24 36.06
C GLY A 794 -32.11 7.49 35.20
N ASP A 795 -31.42 8.59 35.51
CA ASP A 795 -29.96 8.79 35.38
C ASP A 795 -29.35 8.92 33.98
N LEU A 796 -29.45 10.15 33.45
CA LEU A 796 -28.46 10.77 32.56
C LEU A 796 -27.56 11.69 33.40
N GLY A 797 -26.28 11.35 33.50
CA GLY A 797 -25.29 12.18 34.18
C GLY A 797 -23.88 11.64 34.02
N ASP A 798 -23.27 11.90 32.86
CA ASP A 798 -21.84 12.23 32.65
C ASP A 798 -21.38 11.78 31.26
N ALA A 799 -21.30 12.75 30.31
CA ALA A 799 -20.31 12.80 29.22
C ALA A 799 -20.63 13.91 28.18
N ALA A 800 -21.09 15.09 28.61
CA ALA A 800 -21.29 16.24 27.73
C ALA A 800 -20.72 17.53 28.35
N ALA A 801 -19.40 17.55 28.53
CA ALA A 801 -18.67 18.75 28.96
C ALA A 801 -17.20 18.71 28.51
N ARG A 802 -16.95 18.62 27.20
CA ARG A 802 -15.63 18.92 26.58
C ARG A 802 -15.73 19.41 25.13
N LEU A 803 -16.65 20.34 24.86
CA LEU A 803 -16.68 21.10 23.60
C LEU A 803 -17.10 22.54 23.92
N GLY A 804 -16.11 23.38 24.13
CA GLY A 804 -16.26 24.78 24.46
C GLY A 804 -14.91 25.27 24.93
N ASP A 805 -14.08 25.70 23.99
CA ASP A 805 -13.08 26.76 24.14
C ASP A 805 -12.22 26.77 22.88
N LEU A 806 -12.35 27.83 22.10
CA LEU A 806 -11.32 28.47 21.26
C LEU A 806 -12.04 29.46 20.32
N ARG A 807 -12.50 30.58 20.88
CA ARG A 807 -12.57 31.84 20.17
C ARG A 807 -12.39 33.00 21.14
N GLU A 808 -11.46 33.86 20.74
CA GLU A 808 -11.33 35.27 21.10
C GLU A 808 -10.76 35.58 22.49
N ASP A 809 -9.48 35.98 22.50
CA ASP A 809 -9.04 37.10 23.30
C ASP A 809 -7.99 37.90 22.50
N GLN A 810 -8.38 39.12 22.12
CA GLN A 810 -7.48 40.24 21.88
C GLN A 810 -7.68 41.24 23.02
N ASP A 811 -6.56 41.76 23.52
CA ASP A 811 -6.36 42.71 24.60
C ASP A 811 -7.33 43.91 24.65
N GLN A 812 -7.68 44.37 25.86
CA GLN A 812 -7.26 45.68 26.42
C GLN A 812 -8.01 46.02 27.74
N PRO A 813 -7.44 46.91 28.59
CA PRO A 813 -6.91 46.65 29.93
C PRO A 813 -7.90 46.32 31.06
#